data_AF-A0A091KNL9-F1
#
_entry.id   AF-A0A091KNL9-F1
#
_cell.length_a   1.000
_cell.length_b   1.000
_cell.length_c   1.000
_cell.angle_alpha   90.00
_cell.angle_beta   90.00
_cell.angle_gamma   90.00
#
_symmetry.space_group_name_H-M   'P 1'
#
loop_
_entity.id
_entity.type
_entity.pdbx_description
1 polymer ?
#
loop_
_entity_poly.entity_id
_entity_poly.type
_entity_poly.pdbx_seq_one_letter_code
_entity_poly.pdbx_strand_id
1 'polypeptide(L)'
;ILSRFGMNHDGVGNSCGSRGQETAKLMAAHITMKTNPFVWSTCSRDYITSFLDSGMGLCLNNAPPKQDFIYPTVAPGQAYDADEQCRFQYGVKSRQCKYGEVCSELWCLSKSNRCITNSIPAAEGTICQTNTIEKGWCYKRECVPFGTRPEGVDGAWGAWSSWGECSRTCGGGVSSSIRHCDSPRPTIGGKYCLGERKRYRSCNTDDCPPGSQDFRELQCAEFDNVPFRGKYYTWKTYRGGGVKACSLNCLAEGFNFYTERAAAVVDGTPSNDICVNGECKHVGCDRVLGSDSKEDKCRMCGGDGSSCETIEGVFNQSLPEGGYEEVIQIPKGSVHIDIRELNLSINYLALRGESGEYYINGKLSIDPPRRFDIAGTTFHYRRSPEEPESLEALGPTNVTLFVMVELQGIRYKFNAPIGRDASNQYSWHYTPWTKCSVLCAGGSQIQSVVCKKLADGSTVFNHFCSPETKMPERQRSCNTEPCPPAWVIGNWSECSRSCNEGVRTRNVFCKRKISATEEKTLDDASCAHPRPKMLEPCNNQTCPPEWVALDWSECTPSCGPGFRHRIVLCKSGDHSATLPTSQCYEGSKPPTSMRCNLRRCPPPRWVTGEWGECSAQCGLGQQRRSVQCLAHTGQPSNDCVETLQPPGMQQCETKCESGPTDNPEECKDVNKVAYCPLVLKFKFCSRTYFRQMCCKTCQGH
;
A
#
# COMPACT_ATOMS: atom_id res chain seq x y z
N ILE A 1 -56.51 -1.91 31.84
CA ILE A 1 -55.50 -2.55 30.94
C ILE A 1 -54.86 -1.53 30.00
N LEU A 2 -55.62 -0.72 29.25
CA LEU A 2 -55.06 0.01 28.11
C LEU A 2 -54.36 1.34 28.40
N SER A 3 -54.49 1.87 29.62
CA SER A 3 -53.52 2.85 30.14
C SER A 3 -52.07 2.29 30.12
N ARG A 4 -51.87 0.95 30.15
CA ARG A 4 -50.55 0.34 29.92
C ARG A 4 -50.07 0.39 28.47
N PHE A 5 -50.96 0.64 27.50
CA PHE A 5 -50.62 0.98 26.11
C PHE A 5 -50.47 2.51 25.90
N GLY A 6 -50.46 3.32 26.98
CA GLY A 6 -50.39 4.78 26.89
C GLY A 6 -51.69 5.46 26.41
N MET A 7 -52.81 4.74 26.34
CA MET A 7 -54.08 5.31 25.89
C MET A 7 -54.63 6.35 26.87
N ASN A 8 -54.82 7.58 26.38
CA ASN A 8 -55.53 8.64 27.09
C ASN A 8 -57.03 8.33 27.18
N HIS A 9 -57.70 8.98 28.14
CA HIS A 9 -59.15 8.94 28.25
C HIS A 9 -59.85 9.70 27.11
N ASP A 10 -61.04 9.25 26.74
CA ASP A 10 -61.92 9.93 25.79
C ASP A 10 -62.25 11.35 26.30
N GLY A 11 -62.01 12.37 25.47
CA GLY A 11 -62.15 13.79 25.81
C GLY A 11 -60.90 14.47 26.40
N VAL A 12 -59.88 13.72 26.81
CA VAL A 12 -58.60 14.29 27.28
C VAL A 12 -57.65 14.42 26.09
N GLY A 13 -57.59 15.63 25.51
CA GLY A 13 -56.74 15.93 24.35
C GLY A 13 -57.20 15.28 23.04
N ASN A 14 -58.46 14.84 22.95
CA ASN A 14 -59.06 14.24 21.75
C ASN A 14 -60.55 14.62 21.63
N SER A 15 -61.12 14.44 20.44
CA SER A 15 -62.48 14.87 20.10
C SER A 15 -63.61 13.99 20.68
N CYS A 16 -63.30 12.84 21.28
CA CYS A 16 -64.30 11.86 21.72
C CYS A 16 -64.91 12.13 23.11
N GLY A 17 -64.95 13.39 23.56
CA GLY A 17 -65.48 13.76 24.88
C GLY A 17 -66.93 13.30 25.11
N SER A 18 -67.18 12.75 26.30
CA SER A 18 -68.48 12.13 26.64
C SER A 18 -69.61 13.16 26.72
N ARG A 19 -70.62 13.01 25.84
CA ARG A 19 -71.89 13.75 25.92
C ARG A 19 -72.90 12.95 26.75
N GLY A 20 -73.60 13.61 27.68
CA GLY A 20 -74.33 12.96 28.78
C GLY A 20 -75.48 11.98 28.41
N GLN A 21 -75.88 11.89 27.14
CA GLN A 21 -76.92 10.97 26.65
C GLN A 21 -76.36 9.78 25.82
N GLU A 22 -75.05 9.72 25.58
CA GLU A 22 -74.45 8.65 24.78
C GLU A 22 -74.28 7.33 25.56
N THR A 23 -74.15 6.22 24.82
CA THR A 23 -73.75 4.91 25.36
C THR A 23 -72.35 4.99 25.95
N ALA A 24 -72.14 4.35 27.11
CA ALA A 24 -70.88 4.38 27.82
C ALA A 24 -69.68 3.92 26.97
N LYS A 25 -68.64 4.75 26.97
CA LYS A 25 -67.38 4.43 26.31
C LYS A 25 -66.42 3.80 27.31
N LEU A 26 -65.71 2.74 26.91
CA LEU A 26 -64.76 2.02 27.76
C LEU A 26 -63.59 2.87 28.26
N MET A 27 -63.22 3.91 27.51
CA MET A 27 -62.12 4.82 27.85
C MET A 27 -62.61 6.20 28.31
N ALA A 28 -63.91 6.37 28.58
CA ALA A 28 -64.43 7.60 29.18
C ALA A 28 -63.75 7.91 30.52
N ALA A 29 -63.54 9.20 30.81
CA ALA A 29 -63.01 9.63 32.11
C ALA A 29 -63.96 9.32 33.28
N HIS A 30 -65.26 9.18 33.00
CA HIS A 30 -66.31 8.85 33.97
C HIS A 30 -67.31 7.86 33.38
N ILE A 31 -67.90 7.01 34.23
CA ILE A 31 -68.94 6.06 33.83
C ILE A 31 -70.27 6.82 33.62
N THR A 32 -70.78 6.82 32.39
CA THR A 32 -72.08 7.39 32.03
C THR A 32 -73.23 6.44 32.35
N MET A 33 -74.43 6.96 32.65
CA MET A 33 -75.58 6.15 33.09
C MET A 33 -76.02 5.06 32.09
N LYS A 34 -75.82 5.25 30.78
CA LYS A 34 -76.18 4.26 29.74
C LYS A 34 -75.04 3.26 29.51
N THR A 35 -74.77 2.41 30.50
CA THR A 35 -73.61 1.50 30.59
C THR A 35 -73.53 0.39 29.54
N ASN A 36 -74.55 0.22 28.70
CA ASN A 36 -74.71 -0.99 27.89
C ASN A 36 -75.22 -0.68 26.46
N PRO A 37 -74.57 -1.19 25.39
CA PRO A 37 -73.28 -1.87 25.41
C PRO A 37 -72.15 -0.90 25.78
N PHE A 38 -71.19 -1.37 26.59
CA PHE A 38 -69.90 -0.72 26.71
C PHE A 38 -69.20 -0.81 25.35
N VAL A 39 -68.97 0.34 24.71
CA VAL A 39 -68.36 0.40 23.38
C VAL A 39 -67.04 1.16 23.43
N TRP A 40 -66.15 0.84 22.49
CA TRP A 40 -64.99 1.68 22.23
C TRP A 40 -65.41 2.93 21.46
N SER A 41 -64.85 4.08 21.83
CA SER A 41 -64.95 5.29 21.00
C SER A 41 -64.20 5.10 19.68
N THR A 42 -64.43 6.00 18.72
CA THR A 42 -63.60 6.08 17.49
C THR A 42 -62.15 6.37 17.85
N CYS A 43 -61.89 7.41 18.65
CA CYS A 43 -60.53 7.78 19.10
C CYS A 43 -59.78 6.61 19.76
N SER A 44 -60.45 5.82 20.61
CA SER A 44 -59.87 4.63 21.23
C SER A 44 -59.50 3.55 20.20
N ARG A 45 -60.35 3.34 19.19
CA ARG A 45 -60.09 2.40 18.10
C ARG A 45 -58.94 2.90 17.21
N ASP A 46 -58.94 4.18 16.86
CA ASP A 46 -57.94 4.76 15.98
C ASP A 46 -56.56 4.73 16.64
N TYR A 47 -56.47 5.10 17.94
CA TYR A 47 -55.23 4.98 18.71
C TYR A 47 -54.69 3.55 18.74
N ILE A 48 -55.48 2.56 19.19
CA ILE A 48 -54.97 1.20 19.37
C ILE A 48 -54.57 0.59 18.01
N THR A 49 -55.25 0.98 16.94
CA THR A 49 -54.89 0.49 15.60
C THR A 49 -53.64 1.17 15.05
N SER A 50 -53.45 2.48 15.27
CA SER A 50 -52.21 3.19 14.94
C SER A 50 -51.00 2.61 15.71
N PHE A 51 -51.19 2.29 17.00
CA PHE A 51 -50.16 1.66 17.84
C PHE A 51 -49.75 0.26 17.34
N LEU A 52 -50.70 -0.53 16.86
CA LEU A 52 -50.42 -1.85 16.27
C LEU A 52 -49.76 -1.70 14.89
N ASP A 53 -50.23 -0.77 14.06
CA ASP A 53 -49.70 -0.49 12.72
C ASP A 53 -48.25 0.04 12.78
N SER A 54 -47.88 0.77 13.83
CA SER A 54 -46.53 1.29 14.04
C SER A 54 -45.55 0.28 14.67
N GLY A 55 -45.86 -1.03 14.65
CA GLY A 55 -45.00 -2.09 15.18
C GLY A 55 -44.82 -2.14 16.70
N MET A 56 -45.39 -1.20 17.47
CA MET A 56 -45.21 -1.17 18.93
C MET A 56 -45.92 -2.35 19.63
N GLY A 57 -46.85 -3.02 18.94
CA GLY A 57 -47.53 -4.22 19.41
C GLY A 57 -46.87 -5.56 19.08
N LEU A 58 -45.65 -5.61 18.52
CA LEU A 58 -45.03 -6.85 18.04
C LEU A 58 -44.98 -8.00 19.08
N CYS A 59 -44.84 -7.68 20.38
CA CYS A 59 -44.85 -8.66 21.48
C CYS A 59 -46.22 -9.33 21.74
N LEU A 60 -47.27 -8.92 21.04
CA LEU A 60 -48.60 -9.52 21.08
C LEU A 60 -48.83 -10.50 19.92
N ASN A 61 -47.92 -10.58 18.95
CA ASN A 61 -48.10 -11.37 17.73
C ASN A 61 -47.72 -12.86 17.90
N ASN A 62 -46.90 -13.20 18.91
CA ASN A 62 -46.56 -14.59 19.20
C ASN A 62 -47.63 -15.25 20.07
N ALA A 63 -48.05 -16.46 19.69
CA ALA A 63 -48.89 -17.28 20.56
C ALA A 63 -48.14 -17.60 21.87
N PRO A 64 -48.81 -17.58 23.04
CA PRO A 64 -48.18 -17.97 24.29
C PRO A 64 -47.78 -19.46 24.24
N PRO A 65 -46.55 -19.83 24.62
CA PRO A 65 -46.01 -21.18 24.39
C PRO A 65 -46.73 -22.28 25.18
N LYS A 66 -47.39 -21.94 26.29
CA LYS A 66 -48.42 -22.73 26.99
C LYS A 66 -49.45 -21.79 27.61
N GLN A 67 -50.70 -22.25 27.71
CA GLN A 67 -51.71 -21.59 28.53
C GLN A 67 -51.57 -22.05 29.99
N ASP A 68 -50.79 -21.29 30.78
CA ASP A 68 -50.72 -21.50 32.23
C ASP A 68 -51.99 -21.02 32.97
N PHE A 69 -52.90 -20.36 32.25
CA PHE A 69 -54.20 -19.91 32.76
C PHE A 69 -55.34 -20.69 32.10
N ILE A 70 -56.03 -21.52 32.90
CA ILE A 70 -57.26 -22.19 32.48
C ILE A 70 -58.37 -21.13 32.49
N TYR A 71 -58.76 -20.66 31.30
CA TYR A 71 -59.93 -19.80 31.17
C TYR A 71 -61.20 -20.54 31.64
N PRO A 72 -62.08 -19.91 32.43
CA PRO A 72 -63.37 -20.50 32.78
C PRO A 72 -64.15 -20.88 31.51
N THR A 73 -64.46 -22.16 31.36
CA THR A 73 -65.25 -22.68 30.23
C THR A 73 -66.74 -22.34 30.38
N VAL A 74 -67.17 -22.09 31.62
CA VAL A 74 -68.50 -21.60 32.00
C VAL A 74 -68.60 -20.09 31.90
N ALA A 75 -69.76 -19.57 31.52
CA ALA A 75 -70.02 -18.14 31.48
C ALA A 75 -70.20 -17.58 32.91
N PRO A 76 -69.89 -16.29 33.18
CA PRO A 76 -69.86 -15.77 34.56
C PRO A 76 -71.18 -15.91 35.32
N GLY A 77 -72.32 -15.81 34.64
CA GLY A 77 -73.65 -16.01 35.22
C GLY A 77 -74.01 -17.47 35.53
N GLN A 78 -73.22 -18.44 35.05
CA GLN A 78 -73.31 -19.85 35.47
C GLN A 78 -72.48 -20.13 36.73
N ALA A 79 -71.45 -19.31 36.99
CA ALA A 79 -70.62 -19.40 38.18
C ALA A 79 -71.17 -18.58 39.35
N TYR A 80 -71.95 -17.53 39.06
CA TYR A 80 -72.58 -16.63 40.03
C TYR A 80 -73.99 -16.30 39.56
N ASP A 81 -75.02 -16.74 40.29
CA ASP A 81 -76.40 -16.52 39.88
C ASP A 81 -76.85 -15.05 40.08
N ALA A 82 -78.12 -14.76 39.79
CA ALA A 82 -78.68 -13.42 39.95
C ALA A 82 -78.67 -12.93 41.41
N ASP A 83 -78.82 -13.82 42.39
CA ASP A 83 -78.72 -13.47 43.80
C ASP A 83 -77.27 -13.20 44.20
N GLU A 84 -76.30 -14.02 43.80
CA GLU A 84 -74.87 -13.74 44.02
C GLU A 84 -74.47 -12.38 43.42
N GLN A 85 -74.91 -12.08 42.19
CA GLN A 85 -74.66 -10.80 41.55
C GLN A 85 -75.27 -9.64 42.33
N CYS A 86 -76.48 -9.77 42.86
CA CYS A 86 -77.06 -8.79 43.78
C CYS A 86 -76.27 -8.65 45.08
N ARG A 87 -75.74 -9.74 45.65
CA ARG A 87 -74.89 -9.71 46.85
C ARG A 87 -73.57 -8.97 46.61
N PHE A 88 -72.97 -9.09 45.42
CA PHE A 88 -71.77 -8.32 45.05
C PHE A 88 -72.06 -6.83 44.89
N GLN A 89 -73.22 -6.45 44.34
CA GLN A 89 -73.55 -5.04 44.07
C GLN A 89 -74.10 -4.29 45.30
N TYR A 90 -74.94 -4.93 46.11
CA TYR A 90 -75.69 -4.28 47.19
C TYR A 90 -75.46 -4.90 48.59
N GLY A 91 -74.53 -5.85 48.68
CA GLY A 91 -74.09 -6.49 49.92
C GLY A 91 -74.82 -7.80 50.25
N VAL A 92 -74.23 -8.59 51.15
CA VAL A 92 -74.55 -10.01 51.41
C VAL A 92 -76.01 -10.40 51.70
N LYS A 93 -76.87 -9.44 52.07
CA LYS A 93 -78.32 -9.66 52.31
C LYS A 93 -79.20 -9.36 51.09
N SER A 94 -78.64 -8.83 50.02
CA SER A 94 -79.36 -8.59 48.77
C SER A 94 -79.59 -9.91 48.02
N ARG A 95 -80.62 -9.92 47.18
CA ARG A 95 -81.03 -11.02 46.30
C ARG A 95 -81.81 -10.44 45.12
N GLN A 96 -82.01 -11.22 44.08
CA GLN A 96 -82.77 -10.84 42.91
C GLN A 96 -84.20 -10.41 43.29
N CYS A 97 -84.63 -9.28 42.73
CA CYS A 97 -86.03 -8.90 42.67
C CYS A 97 -86.59 -9.33 41.31
N LYS A 98 -87.74 -10.03 41.30
CA LYS A 98 -88.45 -10.44 40.08
C LYS A 98 -89.24 -9.25 39.50
N TYR A 99 -88.53 -8.23 39.04
CA TYR A 99 -89.08 -7.04 38.41
C TYR A 99 -88.39 -6.85 37.05
N GLY A 100 -89.16 -6.92 35.97
CA GLY A 100 -88.60 -6.98 34.61
C GLY A 100 -87.99 -8.33 34.23
N GLU A 101 -87.33 -8.36 33.08
CA GLU A 101 -86.62 -9.52 32.55
C GLU A 101 -85.14 -9.44 32.96
N VAL A 102 -84.61 -10.52 33.57
CA VAL A 102 -83.32 -10.53 34.28
C VAL A 102 -82.12 -10.30 33.37
N CYS A 103 -82.18 -10.73 32.12
CA CYS A 103 -81.10 -10.52 31.16
C CYS A 103 -81.07 -9.08 30.64
N SER A 104 -82.21 -8.40 30.59
CA SER A 104 -82.30 -6.99 30.20
C SER A 104 -81.74 -6.05 31.26
N GLU A 105 -82.06 -6.27 32.54
CA GLU A 105 -81.67 -5.44 33.68
C GLU A 105 -81.74 -6.25 34.98
N LEU A 106 -80.66 -6.26 35.78
CA LEU A 106 -80.66 -6.95 37.07
C LEU A 106 -81.26 -6.04 38.15
N TRP A 107 -82.42 -6.43 38.68
CA TRP A 107 -83.06 -5.80 39.82
C TRP A 107 -82.78 -6.55 41.10
N CYS A 108 -82.43 -5.84 42.17
CA CYS A 108 -81.97 -6.39 43.45
C CYS A 108 -82.73 -5.78 44.63
N LEU A 109 -82.87 -6.53 45.72
CA LEU A 109 -83.47 -6.01 46.95
C LEU A 109 -82.49 -5.15 47.75
N SER A 110 -82.92 -3.94 48.11
CA SER A 110 -82.24 -3.06 49.05
C SER A 110 -82.35 -3.56 50.50
N LYS A 111 -81.59 -2.94 51.41
CA LYS A 111 -81.72 -3.14 52.87
C LYS A 111 -83.12 -2.84 53.43
N SER A 112 -83.98 -2.15 52.67
CA SER A 112 -85.36 -1.80 53.00
C SER A 112 -86.40 -2.57 52.17
N ASN A 113 -86.01 -3.72 51.58
CA ASN A 113 -86.85 -4.58 50.73
C ASN A 113 -87.47 -3.88 49.51
N ARG A 114 -86.88 -2.77 49.04
CA ARG A 114 -87.26 -2.11 47.78
C ARG A 114 -86.40 -2.64 46.64
N CYS A 115 -86.98 -2.85 45.47
CA CYS A 115 -86.23 -3.23 44.28
C CYS A 115 -85.45 -2.02 43.76
N ILE A 116 -84.15 -2.19 43.59
CA ILE A 116 -83.19 -1.19 43.11
C ILE A 116 -82.32 -1.82 42.02
N THR A 117 -81.84 -0.99 41.10
CA THR A 117 -80.90 -1.36 40.05
C THR A 117 -79.94 -0.22 39.77
N ASN A 118 -78.85 -0.52 39.07
CA ASN A 118 -77.89 0.41 38.48
C ASN A 118 -77.89 0.32 36.93
N SER A 119 -78.93 -0.32 36.37
CA SER A 119 -79.11 -0.56 34.93
C SER A 119 -78.02 -1.41 34.27
N ILE A 120 -77.36 -2.28 35.05
CA ILE A 120 -76.49 -3.34 34.56
C ILE A 120 -77.34 -4.62 34.39
N PRO A 121 -77.26 -5.33 33.25
CA PRO A 121 -77.94 -6.62 33.04
C PRO A 121 -77.34 -7.72 33.92
N ALA A 122 -78.05 -8.83 34.11
CA ALA A 122 -77.42 -10.02 34.65
C ALA A 122 -76.30 -10.54 33.73
N ALA A 123 -75.28 -11.15 34.33
CA ALA A 123 -74.12 -11.68 33.62
C ALA A 123 -74.52 -12.78 32.62
N GLU A 124 -73.77 -12.89 31.51
CA GLU A 124 -74.05 -13.93 30.52
C GLU A 124 -73.94 -15.33 31.15
N GLY A 125 -74.92 -16.19 30.84
CA GLY A 125 -75.09 -17.50 31.45
C GLY A 125 -76.02 -17.54 32.68
N THR A 126 -76.48 -16.41 33.21
CA THR A 126 -77.45 -16.37 34.33
C THR A 126 -78.76 -17.00 33.90
N ILE A 127 -79.36 -17.85 34.75
CA ILE A 127 -80.63 -18.51 34.45
C ILE A 127 -81.75 -17.48 34.28
N CYS A 128 -82.55 -17.67 33.23
CA CYS A 128 -83.68 -16.82 32.90
C CYS A 128 -84.91 -17.65 32.50
N GLN A 129 -86.07 -17.02 32.61
CA GLN A 129 -87.35 -17.61 32.26
C GLN A 129 -88.25 -16.51 31.67
N THR A 130 -88.92 -16.80 30.56
CA THR A 130 -89.91 -15.93 29.93
C THR A 130 -91.19 -16.71 29.63
N ASN A 131 -92.22 -16.02 29.14
CA ASN A 131 -93.47 -16.66 28.72
C ASN A 131 -93.30 -17.65 27.54
N THR A 132 -92.15 -17.64 26.86
CA THR A 132 -91.84 -18.51 25.71
C THR A 132 -90.66 -19.46 25.96
N ILE A 133 -89.88 -19.23 27.02
CA ILE A 133 -88.67 -19.99 27.35
C ILE A 133 -88.76 -20.41 28.82
N GLU A 134 -89.13 -21.67 29.05
CA GLU A 134 -89.23 -22.25 30.41
C GLU A 134 -87.88 -22.35 31.11
N LYS A 135 -86.81 -22.61 30.34
CA LYS A 135 -85.44 -22.79 30.82
C LYS A 135 -84.46 -22.19 29.82
N GLY A 136 -83.94 -21.01 30.16
CA GLY A 136 -82.94 -20.31 29.36
C GLY A 136 -81.79 -19.77 30.19
N TRP A 137 -80.88 -19.12 29.48
CA TRP A 137 -79.78 -18.35 30.05
C TRP A 137 -79.66 -16.98 29.37
N CYS A 138 -79.09 -16.02 30.07
CA CYS A 138 -78.84 -14.69 29.53
C CYS A 138 -77.69 -14.70 28.52
N TYR A 139 -77.96 -14.20 27.31
CA TYR A 139 -76.96 -13.99 26.27
C TYR A 139 -77.25 -12.69 25.53
N LYS A 140 -76.29 -11.76 25.44
CA LYS A 140 -76.46 -10.44 24.81
C LYS A 140 -77.71 -9.64 25.26
N ARG A 141 -78.00 -9.69 26.56
CA ARG A 141 -79.22 -9.17 27.24
C ARG A 141 -80.53 -9.91 26.99
N GLU A 142 -80.59 -10.92 26.13
CA GLU A 142 -81.83 -11.67 25.87
C GLU A 142 -81.81 -12.98 26.65
N CYS A 143 -82.99 -13.41 27.10
CA CYS A 143 -83.16 -14.77 27.56
C CYS A 143 -83.23 -15.68 26.34
N VAL A 144 -82.24 -16.57 26.17
CA VAL A 144 -82.20 -17.54 25.06
C VAL A 144 -82.27 -18.97 25.61
N PRO A 145 -82.76 -19.96 24.83
CA PRO A 145 -82.78 -21.35 25.28
C PRO A 145 -81.40 -21.90 25.64
N PHE A 146 -81.36 -22.97 26.45
CA PHE A 146 -80.11 -23.68 26.68
C PHE A 146 -79.56 -24.30 25.38
N GLY A 147 -78.24 -24.26 25.22
CA GLY A 147 -77.53 -24.75 24.03
C GLY A 147 -77.33 -23.71 22.92
N THR A 148 -78.02 -22.57 22.95
CA THR A 148 -77.93 -21.52 21.91
C THR A 148 -76.68 -20.63 22.03
N ARG A 149 -75.50 -21.21 22.32
CA ARG A 149 -74.21 -20.50 22.23
C ARG A 149 -73.77 -20.50 20.75
N PRO A 150 -73.76 -19.36 20.04
CA PRO A 150 -73.18 -19.32 18.71
C PRO A 150 -71.68 -19.60 18.82
N GLU A 151 -71.15 -20.42 17.93
CA GLU A 151 -69.69 -20.50 17.75
C GLU A 151 -69.18 -19.11 17.33
N GLY A 152 -68.05 -18.70 17.90
CA GLY A 152 -67.46 -17.41 17.59
C GLY A 152 -66.94 -17.40 16.15
N VAL A 153 -67.59 -16.65 15.27
CA VAL A 153 -67.12 -16.41 13.90
C VAL A 153 -65.80 -15.65 13.97
N ASP A 154 -64.71 -16.30 13.53
CA ASP A 154 -63.41 -15.67 13.32
C ASP A 154 -63.55 -14.57 12.24
N GLY A 155 -62.90 -13.43 12.47
CA GLY A 155 -62.93 -12.31 11.54
C GLY A 155 -62.05 -12.54 10.32
N ALA A 156 -62.51 -12.10 9.13
CA ALA A 156 -61.68 -12.05 7.94
C ALA A 156 -61.62 -10.65 7.31
N TRP A 157 -60.51 -10.42 6.60
CA TRP A 157 -60.20 -9.15 5.98
C TRP A 157 -61.14 -8.84 4.81
N GLY A 158 -61.77 -7.67 4.85
CA GLY A 158 -62.45 -7.09 3.69
C GLY A 158 -61.48 -6.67 2.59
N ALA A 159 -62.05 -6.21 1.47
CA ALA A 159 -61.30 -5.67 0.36
C ALA A 159 -60.45 -4.46 0.79
N TRP A 160 -59.30 -4.30 0.12
CA TRP A 160 -58.50 -3.09 0.23
C TRP A 160 -59.26 -1.89 -0.35
N SER A 161 -59.24 -0.76 0.37
CA SER A 161 -59.71 0.52 -0.15
C SER A 161 -58.97 0.89 -1.44
N SER A 162 -59.56 1.79 -2.23
CA SER A 162 -58.79 2.59 -3.17
C SER A 162 -57.60 3.23 -2.46
N TRP A 163 -56.52 3.42 -3.20
CA TRP A 163 -55.36 4.17 -2.73
C TRP A 163 -55.77 5.61 -2.44
N GLY A 164 -55.38 6.12 -1.27
CA GLY A 164 -55.58 7.53 -0.93
C GLY A 164 -54.67 8.47 -1.73
N GLU A 165 -54.88 9.77 -1.54
CA GLU A 165 -54.05 10.82 -2.14
C GLU A 165 -52.56 10.60 -1.85
N CYS A 166 -51.72 11.04 -2.79
CA CYS A 166 -50.27 10.98 -2.62
C CYS A 166 -49.82 12.07 -1.65
N SER A 167 -48.96 11.72 -0.69
CA SER A 167 -48.45 12.68 0.31
C SER A 167 -47.57 13.80 -0.26
N ARG A 168 -47.06 13.64 -1.50
CA ARG A 168 -46.23 14.61 -2.20
C ARG A 168 -46.65 14.71 -3.66
N THR A 169 -46.47 15.88 -4.26
CA THR A 169 -46.73 16.13 -5.69
C THR A 169 -45.54 15.79 -6.60
N CYS A 170 -44.34 15.66 -6.02
CA CYS A 170 -43.10 15.33 -6.72
C CYS A 170 -42.08 14.71 -5.75
N GLY A 171 -41.03 14.12 -6.31
CA GLY A 171 -39.83 13.65 -5.63
C GLY A 171 -40.01 12.38 -4.80
N GLY A 172 -41.00 11.56 -5.12
CA GLY A 172 -41.36 10.34 -4.39
C GLY A 172 -42.21 10.62 -3.15
N GLY A 173 -43.53 10.55 -3.30
CA GLY A 173 -44.49 10.53 -2.21
C GLY A 173 -44.95 9.11 -1.87
N VAL A 174 -45.78 9.00 -0.83
CA VAL A 174 -46.35 7.73 -0.38
C VAL A 174 -47.88 7.86 -0.35
N SER A 175 -48.55 6.83 -0.87
CA SER A 175 -49.99 6.64 -0.81
C SER A 175 -50.29 5.38 0.00
N SER A 176 -51.39 5.38 0.74
CA SER A 176 -51.80 4.23 1.56
C SER A 176 -53.20 3.72 1.20
N SER A 177 -53.42 2.44 1.46
CA SER A 177 -54.68 1.72 1.24
C SER A 177 -54.96 0.90 2.50
N ILE A 178 -56.21 0.90 2.96
CA ILE A 178 -56.64 0.34 4.25
C ILE A 178 -57.70 -0.73 4.00
N ARG A 179 -57.73 -1.78 4.83
CA ARG A 179 -58.81 -2.76 4.88
C ARG A 179 -59.31 -2.94 6.31
N HIS A 180 -60.53 -3.44 6.43
CA HIS A 180 -61.19 -3.66 7.72
C HIS A 180 -61.42 -5.15 7.98
N CYS A 181 -61.51 -5.50 9.26
CA CYS A 181 -61.79 -6.87 9.70
C CYS A 181 -63.31 -7.03 9.88
N ASP A 182 -64.02 -7.11 8.75
CA ASP A 182 -65.48 -7.02 8.66
C ASP A 182 -66.13 -8.01 7.69
N SER A 183 -65.34 -8.84 7.01
CA SER A 183 -65.78 -9.67 5.88
C SER A 183 -65.47 -11.17 6.06
N PRO A 184 -65.98 -11.86 7.11
CA PRO A 184 -66.97 -11.37 8.07
C PRO A 184 -66.34 -10.68 9.29
N ARG A 185 -67.16 -9.94 10.02
CA ARG A 185 -66.77 -9.27 11.27
C ARG A 185 -66.65 -10.29 12.41
N PRO A 186 -65.58 -10.26 13.22
CA PRO A 186 -65.43 -11.19 14.33
C PRO A 186 -66.54 -11.02 15.37
N THR A 187 -67.09 -12.13 15.85
CA THR A 187 -68.12 -12.15 16.91
C THR A 187 -67.53 -12.57 18.25
N ILE A 188 -68.36 -12.63 19.31
CA ILE A 188 -67.92 -12.99 20.67
C ILE A 188 -67.29 -14.40 20.66
N GLY A 189 -66.01 -14.51 21.01
CA GLY A 189 -65.24 -15.75 21.00
C GLY A 189 -64.46 -16.01 19.70
N GLY A 190 -64.72 -15.26 18.62
CA GLY A 190 -63.95 -15.35 17.37
C GLY A 190 -62.66 -14.53 17.41
N LYS A 191 -61.64 -14.99 16.69
CA LYS A 191 -60.34 -14.32 16.55
C LYS A 191 -60.45 -13.05 15.70
N TYR A 192 -59.63 -12.05 16.01
CA TYR A 192 -59.44 -10.90 15.14
C TYR A 192 -58.51 -11.25 13.96
N CYS A 193 -58.64 -10.51 12.86
CA CYS A 193 -57.84 -10.72 11.65
C CYS A 193 -56.34 -10.48 11.92
N LEU A 194 -55.50 -11.42 11.47
CA LEU A 194 -54.05 -11.30 11.56
C LEU A 194 -53.44 -10.79 10.24
N GLY A 195 -52.32 -10.06 10.32
CA GLY A 195 -51.63 -9.45 9.19
C GLY A 195 -51.96 -7.96 8.99
N GLU A 196 -51.44 -7.39 7.91
CA GLU A 196 -51.46 -5.94 7.67
C GLU A 196 -52.88 -5.41 7.39
N ARG A 197 -53.31 -4.36 8.11
CA ARG A 197 -54.56 -3.61 7.84
C ARG A 197 -54.37 -2.38 6.97
N LYS A 198 -53.14 -1.89 6.85
CA LYS A 198 -52.73 -0.72 6.06
C LYS A 198 -51.51 -1.11 5.25
N ARG A 199 -51.52 -0.82 3.95
CA ARG A 199 -50.41 -1.02 3.02
C ARG A 199 -50.04 0.29 2.34
N TYR A 200 -48.84 0.34 1.80
CA TYR A 200 -48.22 1.55 1.26
C TYR A 200 -47.68 1.32 -0.15
N ARG A 201 -47.61 2.37 -0.96
CA ARG A 201 -46.91 2.40 -2.26
C ARG A 201 -46.30 3.76 -2.51
N SER A 202 -45.27 3.82 -3.34
CA SER A 202 -44.78 5.08 -3.90
C SER A 202 -45.77 5.67 -4.91
N CYS A 203 -45.72 6.99 -5.04
CA CYS A 203 -46.46 7.77 -6.03
C CYS A 203 -45.69 9.06 -6.33
N ASN A 204 -45.95 9.70 -7.48
CA ASN A 204 -45.33 10.96 -7.90
C ASN A 204 -43.79 10.95 -7.74
N THR A 205 -43.16 9.95 -8.36
CA THR A 205 -41.72 9.65 -8.25
C THR A 205 -40.81 10.61 -9.03
N ASP A 206 -41.37 11.31 -10.02
CA ASP A 206 -40.67 12.30 -10.86
C ASP A 206 -39.98 13.39 -10.03
N ASP A 207 -38.89 13.95 -10.53
CA ASP A 207 -38.13 14.98 -9.82
C ASP A 207 -38.95 16.24 -9.51
N CYS A 208 -38.67 16.84 -8.35
CA CYS A 208 -39.21 18.14 -8.02
C CYS A 208 -38.54 19.24 -8.85
N PRO A 209 -39.27 20.33 -9.21
CA PRO A 209 -38.69 21.46 -9.93
C PRO A 209 -37.46 22.06 -9.22
N PRO A 210 -36.46 22.55 -9.97
CA PRO A 210 -35.27 23.19 -9.39
C PRO A 210 -35.64 24.32 -8.42
N GLY A 211 -35.06 24.31 -7.22
CA GLY A 211 -35.37 25.28 -6.16
C GLY A 211 -36.59 24.94 -5.30
N SER A 212 -37.20 23.75 -5.44
CA SER A 212 -38.21 23.27 -4.49
C SER A 212 -37.67 23.21 -3.05
N GLN A 213 -38.43 23.71 -2.08
CA GLN A 213 -38.08 23.64 -0.65
C GLN A 213 -38.05 22.18 -0.14
N ASP A 214 -37.23 21.91 0.88
CA ASP A 214 -37.17 20.58 1.50
C ASP A 214 -38.50 20.25 2.18
N PHE A 215 -39.04 19.05 1.89
CA PHE A 215 -40.37 18.66 2.34
C PHE A 215 -40.49 18.53 3.88
N ARG A 216 -39.37 18.33 4.59
CA ARG A 216 -39.33 18.34 6.06
C ARG A 216 -39.22 19.77 6.60
N GLU A 217 -38.62 20.69 5.85
CA GLU A 217 -38.57 22.12 6.22
C GLU A 217 -39.96 22.75 6.16
N LEU A 218 -40.75 22.44 5.13
CA LEU A 218 -42.17 22.81 5.07
C LEU A 218 -42.96 22.36 6.31
N GLN A 219 -42.77 21.11 6.76
CA GLN A 219 -43.40 20.59 7.98
C GLN A 219 -42.94 21.31 9.27
N CYS A 220 -41.71 21.83 9.32
CA CYS A 220 -41.28 22.67 10.43
C CYS A 220 -41.95 24.06 10.36
N ALA A 221 -41.99 24.67 9.17
CA ALA A 221 -42.56 26.00 8.94
C ALA A 221 -44.08 26.07 9.23
N GLU A 222 -44.82 24.97 9.13
CA GLU A 222 -46.22 24.89 9.61
C GLU A 222 -46.38 25.29 11.09
N PHE A 223 -45.33 25.17 11.90
CA PHE A 223 -45.33 25.56 13.30
C PHE A 223 -44.85 27.00 13.58
N ASP A 224 -44.45 27.78 12.56
CA ASP A 224 -43.99 29.16 12.74
C ASP A 224 -45.11 30.04 13.35
N ASN A 225 -46.36 29.78 12.91
CA ASN A 225 -47.57 30.45 13.39
C ASN A 225 -48.18 29.80 14.65
N VAL A 226 -47.51 28.81 15.25
CA VAL A 226 -48.01 28.07 16.44
C VAL A 226 -47.16 28.44 17.66
N PRO A 227 -47.73 29.13 18.68
CA PRO A 227 -46.93 29.63 19.79
C PRO A 227 -46.36 28.50 20.64
N PHE A 228 -45.03 28.46 20.78
CA PHE A 228 -44.32 27.55 21.68
C PHE A 228 -43.91 28.30 22.94
N ARG A 229 -44.40 27.85 24.11
CA ARG A 229 -44.17 28.49 25.42
C ARG A 229 -44.48 30.00 25.41
N GLY A 230 -45.52 30.40 24.65
CA GLY A 230 -45.98 31.79 24.54
C GLY A 230 -45.19 32.68 23.57
N LYS A 231 -44.28 32.12 22.76
CA LYS A 231 -43.53 32.84 21.72
C LYS A 231 -43.63 32.15 20.36
N TYR A 232 -43.47 32.93 19.30
CA TYR A 232 -43.32 32.45 17.93
C TYR A 232 -41.83 32.34 17.59
N TYR A 233 -41.50 31.39 16.72
CA TYR A 233 -40.14 31.08 16.29
C TYR A 233 -40.19 30.67 14.82
N THR A 234 -39.18 31.02 14.04
CA THR A 234 -38.96 30.42 12.71
C THR A 234 -38.29 29.08 12.90
N TRP A 235 -38.88 28.00 12.37
CA TRP A 235 -38.45 26.63 12.61
C TRP A 235 -37.71 26.05 11.40
N LYS A 236 -36.47 25.61 11.62
CA LYS A 236 -35.64 24.90 10.61
C LYS A 236 -35.50 23.43 10.96
N THR A 237 -35.23 22.58 9.96
CA THR A 237 -35.08 21.13 10.21
C THR A 237 -33.88 20.83 11.10
N TYR A 238 -34.04 19.92 12.05
CA TYR A 238 -32.93 19.42 12.88
C TYR A 238 -32.72 17.93 12.67
N ARG A 239 -31.53 17.57 12.14
CA ARG A 239 -31.11 16.18 11.86
C ARG A 239 -29.87 15.77 12.67
N GLY A 240 -29.61 16.45 13.80
CA GLY A 240 -28.43 16.22 14.64
C GLY A 240 -28.44 14.88 15.38
N GLY A 241 -27.28 14.47 15.92
CA GLY A 241 -27.12 13.19 16.59
C GLY A 241 -28.06 13.00 17.78
N GLY A 242 -28.82 11.90 17.78
CA GLY A 242 -29.72 11.49 18.87
C GLY A 242 -31.22 11.61 18.60
N VAL A 243 -31.65 12.27 17.51
CA VAL A 243 -33.08 12.33 17.15
C VAL A 243 -33.49 11.16 16.24
N LYS A 244 -34.77 10.77 16.28
CA LYS A 244 -35.30 9.71 15.39
C LYS A 244 -35.39 10.25 13.96
N ALA A 245 -34.85 9.50 13.00
CA ALA A 245 -34.78 9.93 11.60
C ALA A 245 -36.14 10.26 10.95
N CYS A 246 -37.24 9.67 11.46
CA CYS A 246 -38.60 9.88 10.98
C CYS A 246 -39.54 10.52 12.03
N SER A 247 -39.02 11.18 13.08
CA SER A 247 -39.81 12.14 13.87
C SER A 247 -39.43 13.59 13.52
N LEU A 248 -40.39 14.50 13.66
CA LEU A 248 -40.24 15.89 13.22
C LEU A 248 -39.57 16.72 14.32
N ASN A 249 -38.26 16.90 14.21
CA ASN A 249 -37.47 17.72 15.10
C ASN A 249 -37.10 19.04 14.41
N CYS A 250 -37.40 20.16 15.06
CA CYS A 250 -37.18 21.48 14.51
C CYS A 250 -36.32 22.33 15.46
N LEU A 251 -35.31 22.99 14.89
CA LEU A 251 -34.42 23.98 15.51
C LEU A 251 -35.06 25.36 15.40
N ALA A 252 -35.09 26.12 16.50
CA ALA A 252 -35.52 27.52 16.45
C ALA A 252 -34.40 28.39 15.88
N GLU A 253 -34.63 29.05 14.74
CA GLU A 253 -33.62 29.87 14.08
C GLU A 253 -33.14 31.03 14.97
N GLY A 254 -31.82 31.22 15.05
CA GLY A 254 -31.19 32.20 15.95
C GLY A 254 -31.11 31.75 17.41
N PHE A 255 -31.55 30.53 17.76
CA PHE A 255 -31.51 30.01 19.13
C PHE A 255 -30.83 28.63 19.21
N ASN A 256 -30.17 28.36 20.34
CA ASN A 256 -29.45 27.10 20.59
C ASN A 256 -30.35 26.00 21.19
N PHE A 257 -31.58 25.81 20.65
CA PHE A 257 -32.45 24.71 21.08
C PHE A 257 -33.32 24.16 19.94
N TYR A 258 -33.54 22.85 19.96
CA TYR A 258 -34.50 22.15 19.10
C TYR A 258 -35.57 21.47 19.94
N THR A 259 -36.69 21.09 19.32
CA THR A 259 -37.76 20.33 19.98
C THR A 259 -38.49 19.41 18.99
N GLU A 260 -39.04 18.30 19.48
CA GLU A 260 -39.91 17.44 18.69
C GLU A 260 -41.28 18.13 18.54
N ARG A 261 -41.69 18.39 17.29
CA ARG A 261 -42.98 18.98 16.92
C ARG A 261 -44.04 17.92 16.62
N ALA A 262 -43.61 16.76 16.10
CA ALA A 262 -44.46 15.60 15.89
C ALA A 262 -43.67 14.28 16.03
N ALA A 263 -44.30 13.26 16.63
CA ALA A 263 -43.69 11.94 16.85
C ALA A 263 -43.36 11.18 15.55
N ALA A 264 -44.02 11.54 14.45
CA ALA A 264 -43.73 11.07 13.09
C ALA A 264 -43.80 12.25 12.12
N VAL A 265 -42.91 12.25 11.11
CA VAL A 265 -43.04 13.11 9.91
C VAL A 265 -44.15 12.56 9.01
N VAL A 266 -44.64 13.38 8.08
CA VAL A 266 -45.60 12.97 7.05
C VAL A 266 -45.00 11.83 6.20
N ASP A 267 -45.80 10.78 5.93
CA ASP A 267 -45.40 9.65 5.06
C ASP A 267 -44.85 10.19 3.73
N GLY A 268 -43.74 9.65 3.23
CA GLY A 268 -43.08 10.18 2.02
C GLY A 268 -42.00 11.23 2.27
N THR A 269 -41.76 11.64 3.51
CA THR A 269 -40.66 12.56 3.85
C THR A 269 -39.30 11.88 3.64
N PRO A 270 -38.35 12.51 2.91
CA PRO A 270 -37.00 11.98 2.73
C PRO A 270 -36.23 11.82 4.06
N SER A 271 -35.39 10.78 4.12
CA SER A 271 -34.42 10.55 5.20
C SER A 271 -33.06 10.17 4.60
N ASN A 272 -32.56 8.96 4.85
CA ASN A 272 -31.60 8.28 3.98
C ASN A 272 -32.33 7.49 2.88
N ASP A 273 -33.53 7.01 3.20
CA ASP A 273 -34.51 6.44 2.28
C ASP A 273 -35.78 7.31 2.35
N ILE A 274 -36.94 6.71 2.67
CA ILE A 274 -38.21 7.42 2.85
C ILE A 274 -38.88 7.04 4.18
N CYS A 275 -39.55 8.00 4.82
CA CYS A 275 -40.31 7.75 6.04
C CYS A 275 -41.72 7.23 5.74
N VAL A 276 -42.11 6.12 6.39
CA VAL A 276 -43.44 5.52 6.32
C VAL A 276 -43.85 5.04 7.72
N ASN A 277 -45.00 5.50 8.20
CA ASN A 277 -45.56 5.19 9.52
C ASN A 277 -44.62 5.52 10.70
N GLY A 278 -43.80 6.55 10.57
CA GLY A 278 -42.78 6.93 11.56
C GLY A 278 -41.49 6.09 11.53
N GLU A 279 -41.36 5.14 10.61
CA GLU A 279 -40.15 4.34 10.39
C GLU A 279 -39.48 4.66 9.05
N CYS A 280 -38.17 4.41 8.94
CA CYS A 280 -37.46 4.48 7.67
C CYS A 280 -37.70 3.18 6.88
N LYS A 281 -38.17 3.28 5.63
CA LYS A 281 -38.35 2.15 4.71
C LYS A 281 -37.50 2.36 3.46
N HIS A 282 -36.89 1.29 2.99
CA HIS A 282 -35.98 1.33 1.84
C HIS A 282 -36.68 1.78 0.54
N VAL A 283 -35.99 2.61 -0.24
CA VAL A 283 -36.37 2.95 -1.63
C VAL A 283 -35.16 2.79 -2.55
N GLY A 284 -35.41 2.34 -3.77
CA GLY A 284 -34.42 2.36 -4.83
C GLY A 284 -34.17 3.78 -5.35
N CYS A 285 -33.21 3.92 -6.27
CA CYS A 285 -32.97 5.18 -7.00
C CYS A 285 -34.19 5.65 -7.83
N ASP A 286 -35.13 4.73 -8.10
CA ASP A 286 -36.41 4.97 -8.79
C ASP A 286 -37.47 5.56 -7.84
N ARG A 287 -37.14 5.73 -6.56
CA ARG A 287 -38.00 6.17 -5.46
C ARG A 287 -39.18 5.23 -5.20
N VAL A 288 -39.08 3.98 -5.62
CA VAL A 288 -40.10 2.95 -5.38
C VAL A 288 -39.80 2.22 -4.05
N LEU A 289 -40.80 2.19 -3.18
CA LEU A 289 -40.76 1.50 -1.89
C LEU A 289 -40.43 0.01 -2.06
N GLY A 290 -39.35 -0.43 -1.44
CA GLY A 290 -38.87 -1.82 -1.53
C GLY A 290 -38.23 -2.19 -2.88
N SER A 291 -37.86 -1.22 -3.71
CA SER A 291 -37.08 -1.46 -4.92
C SER A 291 -35.58 -1.53 -4.61
N ASP A 292 -34.89 -2.55 -5.13
CA ASP A 292 -33.45 -2.72 -5.01
C ASP A 292 -32.65 -1.97 -6.11
N SER A 293 -33.33 -1.15 -6.94
CA SER A 293 -32.73 -0.38 -8.04
C SER A 293 -31.65 0.59 -7.53
N LYS A 294 -30.49 0.62 -8.20
CA LYS A 294 -29.34 1.48 -7.85
C LYS A 294 -28.91 2.39 -8.99
N GLU A 295 -28.33 3.54 -8.62
CA GLU A 295 -27.63 4.43 -9.56
C GLU A 295 -26.43 3.67 -10.16
N ASP A 296 -26.24 3.78 -11.47
CA ASP A 296 -25.02 3.33 -12.15
C ASP A 296 -23.86 4.34 -11.96
N LYS A 297 -22.68 4.07 -12.55
CA LYS A 297 -21.55 5.02 -12.49
C LYS A 297 -21.85 6.39 -13.12
N CYS A 298 -22.89 6.51 -13.95
CA CYS A 298 -23.33 7.73 -14.61
C CYS A 298 -24.44 8.44 -13.85
N ARG A 299 -24.75 7.96 -12.64
CA ARG A 299 -25.85 8.41 -11.80
C ARG A 299 -27.24 8.19 -12.41
N MET A 300 -27.35 7.27 -13.37
CA MET A 300 -28.60 6.86 -13.99
C MET A 300 -29.19 5.67 -13.22
N CYS A 301 -30.45 5.79 -12.81
CA CYS A 301 -31.11 4.72 -12.07
C CYS A 301 -31.37 3.49 -12.96
N GLY A 302 -30.87 2.32 -12.55
CA GLY A 302 -30.97 1.09 -13.35
C GLY A 302 -30.19 1.14 -14.67
N GLY A 303 -29.27 2.09 -14.82
CA GLY A 303 -28.43 2.20 -16.02
C GLY A 303 -27.35 1.12 -16.12
N ASP A 304 -26.78 1.00 -17.31
CA ASP A 304 -25.70 0.06 -17.64
C ASP A 304 -24.29 0.71 -17.58
N GLY A 305 -24.21 1.99 -17.22
CA GLY A 305 -22.97 2.77 -17.24
C GLY A 305 -22.55 3.25 -18.64
N SER A 306 -23.39 3.13 -19.68
CA SER A 306 -23.02 3.52 -21.05
C SER A 306 -23.23 4.99 -21.40
N SER A 307 -23.91 5.77 -20.54
CA SER A 307 -24.24 7.19 -20.80
C SER A 307 -23.09 8.18 -20.49
N CYS A 308 -22.03 7.70 -19.84
CA CYS A 308 -20.90 8.51 -19.40
C CYS A 308 -19.56 7.75 -19.54
N GLU A 309 -18.49 8.51 -19.75
CA GLU A 309 -17.11 8.03 -19.70
C GLU A 309 -16.43 8.45 -18.40
N THR A 310 -15.50 7.63 -17.90
CA THR A 310 -14.74 7.93 -16.68
C THR A 310 -13.46 8.65 -17.06
N ILE A 311 -13.34 9.90 -16.62
CA ILE A 311 -12.15 10.73 -16.80
C ILE A 311 -11.39 10.74 -15.48
N GLU A 312 -10.23 10.10 -15.47
CA GLU A 312 -9.33 10.07 -14.31
C GLU A 312 -7.88 10.27 -14.72
N GLY A 313 -7.09 10.83 -13.80
CA GLY A 313 -5.70 11.13 -14.08
C GLY A 313 -4.94 11.68 -12.88
N VAL A 314 -3.66 11.92 -13.13
CA VAL A 314 -2.74 12.54 -12.18
C VAL A 314 -2.04 13.69 -12.87
N PHE A 315 -2.19 14.90 -12.33
CA PHE A 315 -1.33 16.03 -12.66
C PHE A 315 -0.13 16.01 -11.71
N ASN A 316 1.07 16.23 -12.24
CA ASN A 316 2.32 16.28 -11.46
C ASN A 316 3.42 17.06 -12.21
N GLN A 317 3.04 18.12 -12.91
CA GLN A 317 4.01 18.98 -13.62
C GLN A 317 4.38 20.16 -12.73
N SER A 318 5.67 20.51 -12.71
CA SER A 318 6.15 21.74 -12.07
C SER A 318 5.66 22.95 -12.85
N LEU A 319 4.72 23.69 -12.27
CA LEU A 319 4.17 24.91 -12.84
C LEU A 319 5.21 26.05 -12.83
N PRO A 320 5.12 27.02 -13.76
CA PRO A 320 5.89 28.26 -13.70
C PRO A 320 5.63 29.03 -12.40
N GLU A 321 6.57 29.88 -11.95
CA GLU A 321 6.46 30.57 -10.67
C GLU A 321 5.23 31.50 -10.57
N GLY A 322 4.32 31.19 -9.63
CA GLY A 322 3.43 32.17 -9.00
C GLY A 322 2.05 32.37 -9.64
N GLY A 323 1.19 31.35 -9.63
CA GLY A 323 -0.23 31.54 -9.94
C GLY A 323 -1.08 30.27 -9.86
N TYR A 324 -2.39 30.46 -9.70
CA TYR A 324 -3.39 29.40 -9.89
C TYR A 324 -3.53 29.07 -11.38
N GLU A 325 -3.04 27.91 -11.79
CA GLU A 325 -3.12 27.42 -13.17
C GLU A 325 -4.28 26.45 -13.36
N GLU A 326 -4.88 26.45 -14.55
CA GLU A 326 -6.02 25.61 -14.89
C GLU A 326 -5.56 24.18 -15.22
N VAL A 327 -5.94 23.20 -14.41
CA VAL A 327 -5.46 21.82 -14.53
C VAL A 327 -6.52 20.87 -15.09
N ILE A 328 -7.80 21.10 -14.77
CA ILE A 328 -8.91 20.21 -15.16
C ILE A 328 -10.14 21.03 -15.51
N GLN A 329 -10.71 20.77 -16.69
CA GLN A 329 -12.06 21.18 -17.04
C GLN A 329 -13.02 20.03 -16.72
N ILE A 330 -14.06 20.31 -15.93
CA ILE A 330 -15.15 19.39 -15.60
C ILE A 330 -16.37 19.84 -16.40
N PRO A 331 -16.78 19.10 -17.45
CA PRO A 331 -17.92 19.47 -18.27
C PRO A 331 -19.22 19.52 -17.47
N LYS A 332 -20.16 20.33 -17.96
CA LYS A 332 -21.58 20.25 -17.56
C LYS A 332 -22.09 18.80 -17.68
N GLY A 333 -22.84 18.38 -16.66
CA GLY A 333 -23.44 17.05 -16.54
C GLY A 333 -22.54 16.00 -15.88
N SER A 334 -21.35 16.38 -15.42
CA SER A 334 -20.40 15.45 -14.78
C SER A 334 -20.88 15.02 -13.39
N VAL A 335 -20.66 13.75 -13.05
CA VAL A 335 -21.04 13.10 -11.79
C VAL A 335 -19.84 12.43 -11.12
N HIS A 336 -19.98 12.09 -9.83
CA HIS A 336 -18.94 11.45 -9.01
C HIS A 336 -17.56 12.13 -9.09
N ILE A 337 -17.54 13.45 -8.89
CA ILE A 337 -16.34 14.27 -8.87
C ILE A 337 -15.57 14.01 -7.57
N ASP A 338 -14.33 13.57 -7.68
CA ASP A 338 -13.35 13.38 -6.61
C ASP A 338 -12.01 13.97 -7.05
N ILE A 339 -11.61 15.08 -6.43
CA ILE A 339 -10.33 15.75 -6.67
C ILE A 339 -9.57 15.73 -5.33
N ARG A 340 -8.33 15.28 -5.34
CA ARG A 340 -7.49 15.23 -4.13
C ARG A 340 -6.05 15.61 -4.43
N GLU A 341 -5.39 16.27 -3.49
CA GLU A 341 -3.93 16.39 -3.52
C GLU A 341 -3.24 15.01 -3.38
N LEU A 342 -2.05 14.87 -3.98
CA LEU A 342 -1.26 13.63 -3.87
C LEU A 342 -0.54 13.52 -2.52
N ASN A 343 -0.13 14.65 -1.94
CA ASN A 343 0.61 14.76 -0.69
C ASN A 343 0.05 15.91 0.14
N LEU A 344 0.26 15.90 1.46
CA LEU A 344 -0.11 17.00 2.35
C LEU A 344 0.62 18.29 1.94
N SER A 345 -0.14 19.36 1.72
CA SER A 345 0.36 20.64 1.21
C SER A 345 0.02 21.83 2.09
N ILE A 346 0.75 22.93 1.86
CA ILE A 346 0.34 24.27 2.32
C ILE A 346 -0.50 25.01 1.26
N ASN A 347 -0.54 24.50 0.03
CA ASN A 347 -1.30 25.07 -1.09
C ASN A 347 -2.80 24.77 -0.96
N TYR A 348 -3.59 25.29 -1.89
CA TYR A 348 -5.04 25.15 -1.91
C TYR A 348 -5.55 24.82 -3.31
N LEU A 349 -6.55 23.96 -3.39
CA LEU A 349 -7.35 23.70 -4.58
C LEU A 349 -8.39 24.81 -4.71
N ALA A 350 -8.48 25.47 -5.87
CA ALA A 350 -9.55 26.43 -6.12
C ALA A 350 -10.49 25.94 -7.23
N LEU A 351 -11.79 26.19 -7.05
CA LEU A 351 -12.82 25.84 -8.03
C LEU A 351 -13.34 27.12 -8.68
N ARG A 352 -13.16 27.24 -9.99
CA ARG A 352 -13.56 28.39 -10.80
C ARG A 352 -14.71 28.02 -11.73
N GLY A 353 -15.67 28.93 -11.92
CA GLY A 353 -16.73 28.77 -12.91
C GLY A 353 -16.39 29.35 -14.27
N GLU A 354 -17.26 29.08 -15.24
CA GLU A 354 -17.12 29.51 -16.64
C GLU A 354 -17.08 31.03 -16.80
N SER A 355 -17.81 31.79 -15.96
CA SER A 355 -17.78 33.26 -15.93
C SER A 355 -16.61 33.86 -15.12
N GLY A 356 -15.69 33.04 -14.60
CA GLY A 356 -14.45 33.49 -13.96
C GLY A 356 -14.53 33.78 -12.46
N GLU A 357 -15.71 33.60 -11.84
CA GLU A 357 -15.88 33.57 -10.39
C GLU A 357 -15.22 32.33 -9.76
N TYR A 358 -14.80 32.48 -8.50
CA TYR A 358 -14.30 31.38 -7.68
C TYR A 358 -15.38 30.97 -6.67
N TYR A 359 -15.63 29.68 -6.53
CA TYR A 359 -16.63 29.09 -5.63
C TYR A 359 -16.04 28.62 -4.30
N ILE A 360 -14.75 28.23 -4.32
CA ILE A 360 -13.93 27.90 -3.15
C ILE A 360 -12.49 28.33 -3.42
N ASN A 361 -11.85 28.97 -2.43
CA ASN A 361 -10.48 29.49 -2.48
C ASN A 361 -10.23 30.46 -3.67
N GLY A 362 -8.97 30.83 -3.91
CA GLY A 362 -8.56 31.72 -5.00
C GLY A 362 -8.51 33.21 -4.62
N LYS A 363 -7.93 34.04 -5.50
CA LYS A 363 -7.65 35.48 -5.25
C LYS A 363 -6.92 35.74 -3.91
N LEU A 364 -5.99 34.87 -3.52
CA LEU A 364 -5.28 34.90 -2.23
C LEU A 364 -6.19 34.77 -0.98
N SER A 365 -7.44 34.31 -1.15
CA SER A 365 -8.35 33.99 -0.07
C SER A 365 -8.45 32.47 0.13
N ILE A 366 -8.63 32.07 1.38
CA ILE A 366 -8.68 30.67 1.82
C ILE A 366 -10.00 30.47 2.57
N ASP A 367 -10.84 29.61 2.05
CA ASP A 367 -12.10 29.23 2.68
C ASP A 367 -11.89 28.15 3.77
N PRO A 368 -12.71 28.14 4.84
CA PRO A 368 -12.73 27.03 5.79
C PRO A 368 -13.40 25.78 5.15
N PRO A 369 -13.07 24.55 5.61
CA PRO A 369 -13.74 23.33 5.19
C PRO A 369 -15.26 23.41 5.38
N ARG A 370 -16.02 23.21 4.30
CA ARG A 370 -17.48 23.39 4.28
C ARG A 370 -18.15 22.56 3.20
N ARG A 371 -19.48 22.41 3.34
CA ARG A 371 -20.37 22.03 2.24
C ARG A 371 -20.98 23.26 1.62
N PHE A 372 -21.18 23.26 0.30
CA PHE A 372 -21.73 24.39 -0.42
C PHE A 372 -22.41 23.95 -1.72
N ASP A 373 -23.54 24.56 -2.04
CA ASP A 373 -24.36 24.21 -3.20
C ASP A 373 -24.06 25.15 -4.36
N ILE A 374 -23.37 24.66 -5.39
CA ILE A 374 -23.05 25.38 -6.63
C ILE A 374 -23.20 24.45 -7.84
N ALA A 375 -23.33 25.01 -9.04
CA ALA A 375 -23.46 24.22 -10.27
C ALA A 375 -24.55 23.11 -10.21
N GLY A 376 -25.62 23.28 -9.42
CA GLY A 376 -26.69 22.29 -9.28
C GLY A 376 -26.36 21.07 -8.39
N THR A 377 -25.23 21.05 -7.69
CA THR A 377 -24.84 19.95 -6.79
C THR A 377 -24.16 20.46 -5.52
N THR A 378 -24.23 19.67 -4.44
CA THR A 378 -23.48 19.97 -3.21
C THR A 378 -22.03 19.53 -3.37
N PHE A 379 -21.11 20.48 -3.28
CA PHE A 379 -19.69 20.22 -3.11
C PHE A 379 -19.33 20.09 -1.62
N HIS A 380 -18.40 19.18 -1.33
CA HIS A 380 -17.83 18.98 -0.02
C HIS A 380 -16.32 19.23 -0.09
N TYR A 381 -15.90 20.34 0.49
CA TYR A 381 -14.50 20.73 0.59
C TYR A 381 -13.96 20.33 1.97
N ARG A 382 -12.97 19.45 2.00
CA ARG A 382 -12.33 18.94 3.22
C ARG A 382 -10.84 19.28 3.22
N ARG A 383 -10.35 19.67 4.39
CA ARG A 383 -8.93 19.84 4.69
C ARG A 383 -8.69 19.51 6.15
N SER A 384 -7.67 18.69 6.42
CA SER A 384 -7.28 18.21 7.75
C SER A 384 -5.76 18.27 7.86
N PRO A 385 -5.16 18.46 9.05
CA PRO A 385 -3.71 18.26 9.22
C PRO A 385 -3.27 16.80 8.97
N GLU A 386 -4.20 15.84 8.94
CA GLU A 386 -3.93 14.40 8.81
C GLU A 386 -4.28 13.83 7.42
N GLU A 387 -5.09 14.52 6.61
CA GLU A 387 -5.54 14.04 5.30
C GLU A 387 -5.31 15.09 4.19
N PRO A 388 -4.87 14.69 2.97
CA PRO A 388 -4.74 15.60 1.83
C PRO A 388 -6.03 16.36 1.53
N GLU A 389 -5.88 17.58 1.02
CA GLU A 389 -7.01 18.41 0.63
C GLU A 389 -7.86 17.73 -0.44
N SER A 390 -9.19 17.79 -0.29
CA SER A 390 -10.12 17.12 -1.20
C SER A 390 -11.39 17.92 -1.46
N LEU A 391 -11.88 17.79 -2.69
CA LEU A 391 -13.08 18.43 -3.21
C LEU A 391 -13.95 17.38 -3.90
N GLU A 392 -15.07 17.03 -3.27
CA GLU A 392 -15.95 15.95 -3.67
C GLU A 392 -17.36 16.47 -4.04
N ALA A 393 -17.99 15.93 -5.09
CA ALA A 393 -19.40 16.17 -5.40
C ALA A 393 -20.04 14.98 -6.16
N LEU A 394 -21.31 14.69 -5.90
CA LEU A 394 -22.02 13.61 -6.61
C LEU A 394 -22.48 14.02 -8.02
N GLY A 395 -22.72 15.31 -8.28
CA GLY A 395 -23.30 15.79 -9.53
C GLY A 395 -24.78 15.39 -9.70
N PRO A 396 -25.37 15.58 -10.91
CA PRO A 396 -24.74 16.15 -12.10
C PRO A 396 -24.51 17.67 -12.00
N THR A 397 -23.43 18.16 -12.60
CA THR A 397 -23.20 19.62 -12.72
C THR A 397 -24.12 20.25 -13.77
N ASN A 398 -24.60 21.48 -13.56
CA ASN A 398 -25.44 22.21 -14.52
C ASN A 398 -24.68 23.28 -15.33
N VAL A 399 -23.41 23.52 -15.00
CA VAL A 399 -22.43 24.38 -15.69
C VAL A 399 -21.06 23.68 -15.77
N THR A 400 -20.16 24.20 -16.61
CA THR A 400 -18.76 23.77 -16.69
C THR A 400 -17.97 24.37 -15.53
N LEU A 401 -17.07 23.58 -14.94
CA LEU A 401 -16.22 23.99 -13.83
C LEU A 401 -14.74 23.78 -14.16
N PHE A 402 -13.87 24.56 -13.54
CA PHE A 402 -12.43 24.54 -13.75
C PHE A 402 -11.70 24.37 -12.42
N VAL A 403 -10.85 23.35 -12.32
CA VAL A 403 -10.00 23.09 -11.16
C VAL A 403 -8.68 23.82 -11.36
N MET A 404 -8.37 24.70 -10.42
CA MET A 404 -7.19 25.55 -10.43
C MET A 404 -6.22 25.09 -9.33
N VAL A 405 -4.93 24.98 -9.65
CA VAL A 405 -3.88 24.49 -8.74
C VAL A 405 -2.64 25.38 -8.85
N GLU A 406 -1.96 25.64 -7.74
CA GLU A 406 -0.86 26.62 -7.69
C GLU A 406 0.54 26.02 -7.87
N LEU A 407 0.85 24.86 -7.26
CA LEU A 407 2.25 24.39 -7.16
C LEU A 407 2.47 22.86 -7.16
N GLN A 408 1.43 22.02 -7.07
CA GLN A 408 1.61 20.59 -6.76
C GLN A 408 0.70 19.65 -7.53
N GLY A 409 1.04 18.36 -7.46
CA GLY A 409 0.32 17.31 -8.14
C GLY A 409 -0.99 16.91 -7.46
N ILE A 410 -2.02 16.72 -8.27
CA ILE A 410 -3.36 16.30 -7.86
C ILE A 410 -3.76 15.03 -8.58
N ARG A 411 -4.56 14.18 -7.91
CA ARG A 411 -5.33 13.12 -8.57
C ARG A 411 -6.77 13.58 -8.75
N TYR A 412 -7.37 13.19 -9.86
CA TYR A 412 -8.76 13.49 -10.15
C TYR A 412 -9.47 12.30 -10.76
N LYS A 413 -10.77 12.21 -10.48
CA LYS A 413 -11.70 11.25 -11.06
C LYS A 413 -13.09 11.88 -11.14
N PHE A 414 -13.73 11.78 -12.29
CA PHE A 414 -15.14 12.13 -12.48
C PHE A 414 -15.69 11.35 -13.68
N ASN A 415 -17.02 11.28 -13.79
CA ASN A 415 -17.68 10.67 -14.93
C ASN A 415 -18.39 11.75 -15.74
N ALA A 416 -17.98 11.94 -17.00
CA ALA A 416 -18.50 12.97 -17.90
C ALA A 416 -19.54 12.38 -18.88
N PRO A 417 -20.62 13.10 -19.20
CA PRO A 417 -21.66 12.60 -20.10
C PRO A 417 -21.15 12.50 -21.55
N ILE A 418 -21.48 11.41 -22.23
CA ILE A 418 -21.07 11.20 -23.63
C ILE A 418 -21.96 12.03 -24.56
N GLY A 419 -21.52 13.24 -24.87
CA GLY A 419 -22.20 14.16 -25.79
C GLY A 419 -22.11 13.69 -27.24
N ARG A 420 -23.22 13.22 -27.81
CA ARG A 420 -23.30 12.74 -29.22
C ARG A 420 -22.98 13.81 -30.29
N ASP A 421 -22.86 15.09 -29.92
CA ASP A 421 -22.52 16.21 -30.82
C ASP A 421 -21.04 16.62 -30.83
N ALA A 422 -20.18 16.03 -29.99
CA ALA A 422 -18.77 16.47 -29.87
C ALA A 422 -17.88 16.09 -31.08
N SER A 423 -18.30 15.16 -31.93
CA SER A 423 -17.47 14.55 -32.99
C SER A 423 -17.07 15.49 -34.14
N ASN A 424 -17.77 16.62 -34.31
CA ASN A 424 -17.60 17.51 -35.48
C ASN A 424 -16.89 18.84 -35.18
N GLN A 425 -16.47 19.11 -33.94
CA GLN A 425 -15.90 20.42 -33.55
C GLN A 425 -14.39 20.40 -33.29
N TYR A 426 -13.80 19.20 -33.22
CA TYR A 426 -12.38 18.99 -32.93
C TYR A 426 -11.78 17.99 -33.94
N SER A 427 -10.52 18.19 -34.30
CA SER A 427 -9.82 17.27 -35.19
C SER A 427 -8.34 17.15 -34.86
N TRP A 428 -7.75 16.01 -35.22
CA TRP A 428 -6.33 15.76 -35.05
C TRP A 428 -5.51 16.55 -36.08
N HIS A 429 -4.49 17.27 -35.62
CA HIS A 429 -3.54 17.97 -36.48
C HIS A 429 -2.09 17.58 -36.14
N TYR A 430 -1.23 17.56 -37.14
CA TYR A 430 0.21 17.40 -36.93
C TYR A 430 0.83 18.67 -36.35
N THR A 431 1.76 18.49 -35.41
CA THR A 431 2.63 19.56 -34.93
C THR A 431 3.72 19.92 -35.96
N PRO A 432 4.44 21.04 -35.80
CA PRO A 432 5.70 21.25 -36.50
C PRO A 432 6.72 20.15 -36.12
N TRP A 433 7.56 19.73 -37.07
CA TRP A 433 8.62 18.76 -36.81
C TRP A 433 9.53 19.21 -35.67
N THR A 434 9.89 18.29 -34.76
CA THR A 434 10.89 18.55 -33.72
C THR A 434 12.23 18.96 -34.31
N LYS A 435 13.10 19.61 -33.52
CA LYS A 435 14.53 19.72 -33.89
C LYS A 435 15.11 18.31 -34.11
N CYS A 436 16.08 18.18 -35.02
CA CYS A 436 16.71 16.89 -35.32
C CYS A 436 17.42 16.35 -34.07
N SER A 437 17.27 15.05 -33.80
CA SER A 437 17.80 14.42 -32.57
C SER A 437 19.33 14.47 -32.45
N VAL A 438 20.05 14.61 -33.56
CA VAL A 438 21.52 14.81 -33.61
C VAL A 438 21.87 15.83 -34.68
N LEU A 439 23.05 16.45 -34.59
CA LEU A 439 23.51 17.47 -35.54
C LEU A 439 24.07 16.89 -36.86
N CYS A 440 24.41 15.61 -36.90
CA CYS A 440 25.03 14.94 -38.05
C CYS A 440 24.95 13.40 -37.92
N ALA A 441 25.30 12.69 -38.99
CA ALA A 441 25.35 11.23 -39.13
C ALA A 441 24.00 10.49 -38.91
N GLY A 442 22.89 11.11 -39.27
CA GLY A 442 21.56 10.50 -39.31
C GLY A 442 20.80 10.56 -37.99
N GLY A 443 20.06 11.64 -37.78
CA GLY A 443 19.07 11.78 -36.72
C GLY A 443 17.65 11.51 -37.18
N SER A 444 16.71 11.66 -36.25
CA SER A 444 15.27 11.66 -36.52
C SER A 444 14.62 12.97 -36.09
N GLN A 445 13.67 13.45 -36.88
CA GLN A 445 12.64 14.38 -36.43
C GLN A 445 11.35 13.59 -36.23
N ILE A 446 10.58 13.97 -35.22
CA ILE A 446 9.26 13.40 -34.92
C ILE A 446 8.22 14.49 -35.21
N GLN A 447 7.08 14.09 -35.74
CA GLN A 447 5.89 14.91 -35.93
C GLN A 447 4.75 14.25 -35.15
N SER A 448 4.50 14.76 -33.95
CA SER A 448 3.40 14.30 -33.10
C SER A 448 2.06 14.83 -33.61
N VAL A 449 0.97 14.26 -33.10
CA VAL A 449 -0.39 14.72 -33.37
C VAL A 449 -0.99 15.32 -32.10
N VAL A 450 -1.72 16.42 -32.26
CA VAL A 450 -2.43 17.11 -31.19
C VAL A 450 -3.88 17.36 -31.59
N CYS A 451 -4.78 17.31 -30.63
CA CYS A 451 -6.17 17.67 -30.87
C CYS A 451 -6.29 19.19 -30.99
N LYS A 452 -7.02 19.69 -31.99
CA LYS A 452 -7.33 21.12 -32.16
C LYS A 452 -8.80 21.36 -32.36
N LYS A 453 -9.27 22.48 -31.82
CA LYS A 453 -10.64 22.99 -32.01
C LYS A 453 -10.75 23.69 -33.36
N LEU A 454 -11.76 23.33 -34.16
CA LEU A 454 -11.94 23.85 -35.53
C LEU A 454 -12.32 25.33 -35.59
N ALA A 455 -12.89 25.89 -34.51
CA ALA A 455 -13.37 27.28 -34.47
C ALA A 455 -12.26 28.33 -34.36
N ASP A 456 -11.18 28.02 -33.63
CA ASP A 456 -10.12 28.98 -33.27
C ASP A 456 -8.69 28.43 -33.50
N GLY A 457 -8.55 27.15 -33.86
CA GLY A 457 -7.26 26.50 -34.10
C GLY A 457 -6.42 26.28 -32.83
N SER A 458 -7.00 26.50 -31.65
CA SER A 458 -6.36 26.25 -30.35
C SER A 458 -6.07 24.75 -30.17
N THR A 459 -4.97 24.44 -29.49
CA THR A 459 -4.63 23.07 -29.10
C THR A 459 -5.38 22.74 -27.82
N VAL A 460 -6.12 21.63 -27.85
CA VAL A 460 -6.89 21.11 -26.71
C VAL A 460 -6.43 19.71 -26.33
N PHE A 461 -6.88 19.20 -25.19
CA PHE A 461 -6.51 17.87 -24.71
C PHE A 461 -6.97 16.75 -25.65
N ASN A 462 -6.22 15.65 -25.65
CA ASN A 462 -6.40 14.52 -26.58
C ASN A 462 -7.78 13.84 -26.52
N HIS A 463 -8.52 13.96 -25.42
CA HIS A 463 -9.85 13.34 -25.27
C HIS A 463 -10.97 14.08 -26.05
N PHE A 464 -10.77 15.35 -26.43
CA PHE A 464 -11.74 16.08 -27.25
C PHE A 464 -11.79 15.60 -28.72
N CYS A 465 -10.79 14.84 -29.18
CA CYS A 465 -10.76 14.28 -30.52
C CYS A 465 -10.95 12.75 -30.46
N SER A 466 -11.83 12.21 -31.31
CA SER A 466 -12.15 10.78 -31.32
C SER A 466 -10.89 9.91 -31.47
N PRO A 467 -10.65 8.93 -30.58
CA PRO A 467 -9.49 8.03 -30.68
C PRO A 467 -9.43 7.25 -31.99
N GLU A 468 -10.59 6.91 -32.54
CA GLU A 468 -10.77 6.20 -33.82
C GLU A 468 -10.21 6.98 -35.03
N THR A 469 -10.17 8.32 -34.95
CA THR A 469 -9.66 9.19 -36.01
C THR A 469 -8.21 9.62 -35.77
N LYS A 470 -7.55 9.10 -34.73
CA LYS A 470 -6.18 9.49 -34.35
C LYS A 470 -5.17 9.05 -35.40
N MET A 471 -4.57 10.03 -36.07
CA MET A 471 -3.49 9.80 -37.01
C MET A 471 -2.22 9.27 -36.32
N PRO A 472 -1.42 8.40 -36.96
CA PRO A 472 -0.16 7.93 -36.40
C PRO A 472 0.89 9.05 -36.38
N GLU A 473 1.78 9.00 -35.39
CA GLU A 473 2.96 9.89 -35.36
C GLU A 473 3.88 9.60 -36.55
N ARG A 474 4.46 10.66 -37.13
CA ARG A 474 5.39 10.53 -38.26
C ARG A 474 6.82 10.71 -37.79
N GLN A 475 7.72 9.92 -38.35
CA GLN A 475 9.17 10.03 -38.14
C GLN A 475 9.85 10.19 -39.49
N ARG A 476 10.86 11.07 -39.58
CA ARG A 476 11.71 11.21 -40.77
C ARG A 476 13.18 11.34 -40.39
N SER A 477 14.06 10.85 -41.26
CA SER A 477 15.51 11.07 -41.14
C SER A 477 15.86 12.55 -41.34
N CYS A 478 16.87 13.01 -40.63
CA CYS A 478 17.43 14.37 -40.72
C CYS A 478 18.94 14.34 -40.50
N ASN A 479 19.65 15.39 -40.92
CA ASN A 479 21.10 15.55 -40.74
C ASN A 479 21.89 14.28 -41.11
N THR A 480 21.62 13.73 -42.31
CA THR A 480 22.23 12.51 -42.86
C THR A 480 23.70 12.69 -43.26
N GLU A 481 24.18 13.94 -43.33
CA GLU A 481 25.58 14.23 -43.63
C GLU A 481 26.53 13.69 -42.55
N PRO A 482 27.67 13.09 -42.92
CA PRO A 482 28.68 12.63 -41.97
C PRO A 482 29.12 13.73 -41.00
N CYS A 483 29.33 13.37 -39.74
CA CYS A 483 29.88 14.30 -38.76
C CYS A 483 31.30 14.74 -39.15
N PRO A 484 31.76 15.94 -38.72
CA PRO A 484 33.17 16.29 -38.75
C PRO A 484 34.01 15.24 -37.99
N PRO A 485 35.22 14.92 -38.47
CA PRO A 485 36.12 13.99 -37.78
C PRO A 485 36.59 14.55 -36.44
N ALA A 486 36.60 13.70 -35.41
CA ALA A 486 36.95 14.08 -34.04
C ALA A 486 37.87 13.03 -33.38
N TRP A 487 38.64 13.48 -32.40
CA TRP A 487 39.49 12.60 -31.59
C TRP A 487 38.65 11.77 -30.63
N VAL A 488 38.66 10.45 -30.80
CA VAL A 488 38.11 9.51 -29.84
C VAL A 488 39.24 9.07 -28.92
N ILE A 489 39.09 9.41 -27.65
CA ILE A 489 40.07 9.19 -26.58
C ILE A 489 39.59 8.00 -25.75
N GLY A 490 40.36 6.93 -25.73
CA GLY A 490 40.13 5.77 -24.87
C GLY A 490 40.60 6.01 -23.43
N ASN A 491 40.19 5.11 -22.54
CA ASN A 491 40.64 5.10 -21.15
C ASN A 491 42.15 4.86 -21.05
N TRP A 492 42.76 5.35 -19.95
CA TRP A 492 44.13 5.02 -19.59
C TRP A 492 44.26 3.53 -19.19
N SER A 493 45.37 2.92 -19.57
CA SER A 493 45.81 1.62 -19.07
C SER A 493 46.13 1.68 -17.59
N GLU A 494 46.32 0.51 -16.98
CA GLU A 494 47.06 0.39 -15.73
C GLU A 494 48.48 0.98 -15.89
N CYS A 495 49.04 1.46 -14.79
CA CYS A 495 50.37 2.05 -14.79
C CYS A 495 51.44 0.97 -14.97
N SER A 496 52.42 1.18 -15.86
CA SER A 496 53.47 0.17 -16.15
C SER A 496 54.34 -0.23 -14.96
N ARG A 497 54.32 0.56 -13.86
CA ARG A 497 54.98 0.25 -12.59
C ARG A 497 54.06 0.63 -11.44
N SER A 498 54.07 -0.15 -10.36
CA SER A 498 53.34 0.14 -9.11
C SER A 498 54.05 1.15 -8.20
N CYS A 499 55.35 1.36 -8.41
CA CYS A 499 56.23 2.32 -7.71
C CYS A 499 57.47 2.60 -8.58
N ASN A 500 58.24 3.64 -8.25
CA ASN A 500 59.40 4.15 -8.99
C ASN A 500 59.08 4.62 -10.44
N GLU A 501 58.15 5.57 -10.60
CA GLU A 501 57.80 6.24 -11.89
C GLU A 501 57.44 5.28 -13.04
N GLY A 502 56.15 4.96 -13.14
CA GLY A 502 55.57 4.27 -14.29
C GLY A 502 54.95 5.23 -15.32
N VAL A 503 54.47 4.66 -16.43
CA VAL A 503 53.73 5.37 -17.47
C VAL A 503 52.45 4.60 -17.78
N ARG A 504 51.33 5.30 -17.94
CA ARG A 504 50.07 4.75 -18.45
C ARG A 504 49.86 5.19 -19.89
N THR A 505 49.32 4.29 -20.71
CA THR A 505 49.06 4.49 -22.14
C THR A 505 47.56 4.65 -22.38
N ARG A 506 47.15 5.38 -23.40
CA ARG A 506 45.74 5.36 -23.86
C ARG A 506 45.65 5.38 -25.37
N ASN A 507 44.59 4.77 -25.89
CA ASN A 507 44.27 4.80 -27.30
C ASN A 507 43.70 6.17 -27.70
N VAL A 508 44.19 6.73 -28.81
CA VAL A 508 43.71 8.00 -29.37
C VAL A 508 43.64 7.83 -30.88
N PHE A 509 42.43 7.86 -31.42
CA PHE A 509 42.15 7.66 -32.84
C PHE A 509 41.35 8.84 -33.40
N CYS A 510 41.68 9.31 -34.60
CA CYS A 510 40.78 10.17 -35.35
C CYS A 510 39.64 9.31 -35.92
N LYS A 511 38.38 9.64 -35.59
CA LYS A 511 37.20 8.91 -36.10
C LYS A 511 36.20 9.87 -36.71
N ARG A 512 35.53 9.42 -37.76
CA ARG A 512 34.39 10.10 -38.38
C ARG A 512 33.16 9.21 -38.34
N LYS A 513 32.08 9.72 -37.76
CA LYS A 513 30.77 9.05 -37.79
C LYS A 513 30.10 9.33 -39.14
N ILE A 514 29.88 8.28 -39.93
CA ILE A 514 29.30 8.35 -41.28
C ILE A 514 27.79 8.20 -41.20
N SER A 515 27.30 7.27 -40.36
CA SER A 515 25.88 7.06 -40.10
C SER A 515 25.66 6.70 -38.62
N ALA A 516 24.41 6.40 -38.24
CA ALA A 516 24.09 5.98 -36.87
C ALA A 516 24.88 4.72 -36.43
N THR A 517 25.19 3.84 -37.38
CA THR A 517 25.86 2.54 -37.17
C THR A 517 27.27 2.46 -37.74
N GLU A 518 27.64 3.31 -38.70
CA GLU A 518 28.95 3.28 -39.37
C GLU A 518 29.88 4.38 -38.82
N GLU A 519 30.93 3.95 -38.12
CA GLU A 519 32.08 4.79 -37.75
C GLU A 519 33.31 4.34 -38.54
N LYS A 520 34.02 5.31 -39.13
CA LYS A 520 35.27 5.06 -39.83
C LYS A 520 36.42 5.74 -39.09
N THR A 521 37.44 4.96 -38.70
CA THR A 521 38.74 5.50 -38.28
C THR A 521 39.41 6.14 -39.49
N LEU A 522 39.88 7.38 -39.33
CA LEU A 522 40.59 8.15 -40.34
C LEU A 522 42.05 8.36 -39.91
N ASP A 523 42.86 8.87 -40.84
CA ASP A 523 44.21 9.33 -40.53
C ASP A 523 44.19 10.56 -39.60
N ASP A 524 45.23 10.68 -38.78
CA ASP A 524 45.41 11.76 -37.80
C ASP A 524 45.27 13.17 -38.42
N ALA A 525 45.75 13.38 -39.66
CA ALA A 525 45.65 14.65 -40.36
C ALA A 525 44.21 15.08 -40.69
N SER A 526 43.24 14.17 -40.58
CA SER A 526 41.82 14.48 -40.80
C SER A 526 41.20 15.25 -39.61
N CYS A 527 41.78 15.16 -38.41
CA CYS A 527 41.26 15.81 -37.21
C CYS A 527 41.96 17.17 -36.99
N ALA A 528 41.20 18.28 -37.07
CA ALA A 528 41.75 19.63 -37.10
C ALA A 528 42.43 20.12 -35.80
N HIS A 529 42.24 19.44 -34.67
CA HIS A 529 42.86 19.78 -33.39
C HIS A 529 44.12 18.94 -33.13
N PRO A 530 45.10 19.43 -32.33
CA PRO A 530 46.30 18.65 -32.00
C PRO A 530 45.97 17.31 -31.35
N ARG A 531 46.69 16.25 -31.73
CA ARG A 531 46.48 14.89 -31.20
C ARG A 531 46.64 14.85 -29.67
N PRO A 532 45.62 14.40 -28.92
CA PRO A 532 45.73 14.22 -27.47
C PRO A 532 46.89 13.30 -27.06
N LYS A 533 47.60 13.64 -25.98
CA LYS A 533 48.72 12.84 -25.45
C LYS A 533 48.28 11.39 -25.19
N MET A 534 49.04 10.42 -25.69
CA MET A 534 48.81 8.98 -25.50
C MET A 534 49.57 8.36 -24.32
N LEU A 535 50.45 9.14 -23.67
CA LEU A 535 51.34 8.73 -22.58
C LEU A 535 51.22 9.73 -21.43
N GLU A 536 51.16 9.24 -20.19
CA GLU A 536 51.14 10.06 -18.98
C GLU A 536 51.91 9.37 -17.84
N PRO A 537 52.76 10.08 -17.08
CA PRO A 537 53.47 9.52 -15.94
C PRO A 537 52.52 9.19 -14.78
N CYS A 538 52.82 8.13 -14.04
CA CYS A 538 52.02 7.65 -12.91
C CYS A 538 52.91 6.97 -11.86
N ASN A 539 52.40 6.84 -10.62
CA ASN A 539 53.07 6.16 -9.51
C ASN A 539 54.49 6.66 -9.16
N ASN A 540 54.59 7.91 -8.69
CA ASN A 540 55.85 8.55 -8.27
C ASN A 540 56.23 8.27 -6.79
N GLN A 541 55.83 7.11 -6.25
CA GLN A 541 56.18 6.65 -4.91
C GLN A 541 57.35 5.67 -4.95
N THR A 542 58.27 5.75 -4.01
CA THR A 542 59.41 4.83 -3.91
C THR A 542 58.98 3.45 -3.42
N CYS A 543 59.48 2.37 -4.03
CA CYS A 543 59.19 1.00 -3.58
C CYS A 543 59.77 0.70 -2.18
N PRO A 544 59.07 -0.06 -1.32
CA PRO A 544 59.57 -0.46 0.00
C PRO A 544 60.76 -1.44 -0.09
N PRO A 545 61.58 -1.56 0.96
CA PRO A 545 62.76 -2.43 0.98
C PRO A 545 62.42 -3.93 1.15
N GLU A 546 63.27 -4.80 0.60
CA GLU A 546 63.07 -6.24 0.52
C GLU A 546 64.31 -7.05 0.96
N TRP A 547 64.08 -8.27 1.46
CA TRP A 547 65.15 -9.23 1.78
C TRP A 547 65.69 -9.91 0.53
N VAL A 548 66.98 -9.68 0.23
CA VAL A 548 67.72 -10.41 -0.81
C VAL A 548 68.60 -11.47 -0.17
N ALA A 549 68.40 -12.73 -0.55
CA ALA A 549 69.22 -13.85 -0.14
C ALA A 549 70.35 -14.10 -1.14
N LEU A 550 71.59 -14.22 -0.65
CA LEU A 550 72.73 -14.63 -1.46
C LEU A 550 72.76 -16.16 -1.64
N ASP A 551 73.69 -16.62 -2.47
CA ASP A 551 73.91 -18.04 -2.73
C ASP A 551 74.30 -18.85 -1.47
N TRP A 552 74.00 -20.14 -1.52
CA TRP A 552 74.36 -21.10 -0.48
C TRP A 552 75.84 -21.48 -0.56
N SER A 553 76.47 -21.60 0.61
CA SER A 553 77.80 -22.20 0.76
C SER A 553 77.82 -23.66 0.31
N GLU A 554 79.03 -24.18 0.12
CA GLU A 554 79.23 -25.63 0.03
C GLU A 554 78.74 -26.34 1.31
N CYS A 555 78.47 -27.64 1.17
CA CYS A 555 78.00 -28.51 2.26
C CYS A 555 79.18 -29.00 3.10
N THR A 556 79.11 -28.79 4.41
CA THR A 556 80.13 -29.27 5.35
C THR A 556 79.55 -30.32 6.31
N PRO A 557 80.19 -31.50 6.47
CA PRO A 557 81.33 -32.03 5.70
C PRO A 557 80.97 -32.40 4.24
N SER A 558 82.00 -32.58 3.39
CA SER A 558 81.86 -32.84 1.95
C SER A 558 81.40 -34.27 1.58
N CYS A 559 81.17 -35.15 2.55
CA CYS A 559 80.52 -36.45 2.38
C CYS A 559 79.66 -36.77 3.60
N GLY A 560 78.54 -37.49 3.42
CA GLY A 560 77.55 -37.72 4.48
C GLY A 560 76.67 -36.51 4.82
N PRO A 561 76.01 -36.52 6.00
CA PRO A 561 75.10 -35.45 6.43
C PRO A 561 75.82 -34.21 6.94
N GLY A 562 75.31 -33.03 6.59
CA GLY A 562 75.90 -31.72 6.86
C GLY A 562 74.94 -30.54 6.67
N PHE A 563 75.48 -29.33 6.64
CA PHE A 563 74.72 -28.08 6.43
C PHE A 563 75.36 -27.17 5.38
N ARG A 564 74.52 -26.31 4.77
CA ARG A 564 74.90 -25.15 3.94
C ARG A 564 74.38 -23.88 4.59
N HIS A 565 75.09 -22.78 4.44
CA HIS A 565 74.74 -21.47 5.00
C HIS A 565 74.66 -20.41 3.91
N ARG A 566 73.82 -19.39 4.08
CA ARG A 566 73.79 -18.21 3.20
C ARG A 566 73.57 -16.92 3.97
N ILE A 567 73.99 -15.82 3.37
CA ILE A 567 73.79 -14.47 3.90
C ILE A 567 72.46 -13.92 3.34
N VAL A 568 71.69 -13.23 4.17
CA VAL A 568 70.50 -12.47 3.75
C VAL A 568 70.71 -11.00 4.10
N LEU A 569 70.44 -10.11 3.15
CA LEU A 569 70.63 -8.67 3.27
C LEU A 569 69.30 -7.95 3.06
N CYS A 570 69.02 -6.92 3.85
CA CYS A 570 67.93 -6.00 3.54
C CYS A 570 68.41 -5.02 2.47
N LYS A 571 67.64 -4.87 1.39
CA LYS A 571 67.94 -3.99 0.25
C LYS A 571 66.84 -2.95 0.07
N SER A 572 67.19 -1.74 -0.38
CA SER A 572 66.20 -0.75 -0.83
C SER A 572 65.36 -1.29 -2.00
N GLY A 573 64.19 -0.69 -2.27
CA GLY A 573 63.26 -1.16 -3.33
C GLY A 573 63.74 -0.95 -4.77
N ASP A 574 64.96 -0.45 -4.96
CA ASP A 574 65.73 -0.37 -6.22
C ASP A 574 67.01 -1.23 -6.17
N HIS A 575 67.20 -2.00 -5.10
CA HIS A 575 68.36 -2.81 -4.71
C HIS A 575 69.72 -2.09 -4.61
N SER A 576 69.76 -0.76 -4.79
CA SER A 576 71.01 0.02 -4.81
C SER A 576 71.72 0.03 -3.45
N ALA A 577 70.99 0.30 -2.37
CA ALA A 577 71.50 0.39 -1.02
C ALA A 577 71.25 -0.89 -0.21
N THR A 578 72.23 -1.28 0.60
CA THR A 578 72.03 -2.29 1.66
C THR A 578 71.63 -1.57 2.94
N LEU A 579 70.48 -1.93 3.49
CA LEU A 579 69.84 -1.26 4.62
C LEU A 579 69.99 -2.07 5.93
N PRO A 580 69.82 -1.43 7.10
CA PRO A 580 69.70 -2.14 8.38
C PRO A 580 68.60 -3.20 8.33
N THR A 581 68.82 -4.32 9.02
CA THR A 581 67.89 -5.46 9.06
C THR A 581 66.49 -5.11 9.57
N SER A 582 66.36 -4.07 10.40
CA SER A 582 65.09 -3.56 10.92
C SER A 582 64.22 -2.83 9.89
N GLN A 583 64.77 -2.46 8.73
CA GLN A 583 64.02 -1.80 7.64
C GLN A 583 63.19 -2.79 6.81
N CYS A 584 63.59 -4.07 6.79
CA CYS A 584 62.85 -5.14 6.10
C CYS A 584 61.99 -5.92 7.10
N TYR A 585 60.80 -6.34 6.67
CA TYR A 585 59.85 -7.05 7.53
C TYR A 585 60.40 -8.42 7.94
N GLU A 586 60.65 -8.64 9.24
CA GLU A 586 61.30 -9.87 9.74
C GLU A 586 60.53 -11.15 9.38
N GLY A 587 59.19 -11.08 9.24
CA GLY A 587 58.35 -12.23 8.84
C GLY A 587 58.54 -12.70 7.39
N SER A 588 59.17 -11.91 6.52
CA SER A 588 59.53 -12.30 5.14
C SER A 588 61.00 -12.69 4.97
N LYS A 589 61.75 -12.81 6.07
CA LYS A 589 63.20 -13.10 6.05
C LYS A 589 63.52 -14.53 5.63
N PRO A 590 64.29 -14.75 4.55
CA PRO A 590 64.63 -16.10 4.10
C PRO A 590 65.54 -16.85 5.09
N PRO A 591 65.46 -18.19 5.19
CA PRO A 591 66.30 -18.98 6.09
C PRO A 591 67.78 -18.91 5.70
N THR A 592 68.67 -18.84 6.69
CA THR A 592 70.14 -18.69 6.53
C THR A 592 70.93 -20.00 6.65
N SER A 593 70.30 -21.12 7.02
CA SER A 593 70.90 -22.46 7.00
C SER A 593 69.96 -23.51 6.37
N MET A 594 70.54 -24.54 5.74
CA MET A 594 69.82 -25.64 5.10
C MET A 594 70.60 -26.94 5.28
N ARG A 595 69.90 -28.05 5.59
CA ARG A 595 70.51 -29.38 5.68
C ARG A 595 70.87 -29.94 4.30
N CYS A 596 71.96 -30.68 4.21
CA CYS A 596 72.40 -31.36 3.01
C CYS A 596 72.98 -32.74 3.34
N ASN A 597 72.74 -33.73 2.49
CA ASN A 597 73.29 -35.07 2.63
C ASN A 597 74.04 -35.42 1.34
N LEU A 598 75.37 -35.50 1.41
CA LEU A 598 76.23 -35.91 0.30
C LEU A 598 76.49 -37.43 0.35
N ARG A 599 77.14 -37.96 -0.70
CA ARG A 599 77.37 -39.42 -0.85
C ARG A 599 78.12 -40.01 0.36
N ARG A 600 77.94 -41.32 0.59
CA ARG A 600 78.69 -42.05 1.64
C ARG A 600 80.19 -41.89 1.43
N CYS A 601 80.92 -41.62 2.50
CA CYS A 601 82.38 -41.44 2.45
C CYS A 601 83.11 -42.75 2.05
N PRO A 602 84.27 -42.68 1.37
CA PRO A 602 85.02 -43.88 0.95
C PRO A 602 85.52 -44.74 2.13
N PRO A 603 85.65 -46.06 1.96
CA PRO A 603 86.20 -46.96 2.99
C PRO A 603 87.71 -46.76 3.20
N PRO A 604 88.25 -47.20 4.35
CA PRO A 604 89.69 -47.16 4.65
C PRO A 604 90.51 -48.06 3.71
N ARG A 605 91.79 -47.73 3.53
CA ARG A 605 92.74 -48.46 2.67
C ARG A 605 94.11 -48.66 3.32
N TRP A 606 94.79 -49.74 2.94
CA TRP A 606 96.20 -49.94 3.28
C TRP A 606 97.07 -48.89 2.56
N VAL A 607 97.99 -48.29 3.32
CA VAL A 607 99.01 -47.35 2.87
C VAL A 607 100.36 -47.87 3.32
N THR A 608 101.36 -47.82 2.44
CA THR A 608 102.72 -48.30 2.71
C THR A 608 103.70 -47.14 2.78
N GLY A 609 104.62 -47.17 3.73
CA GLY A 609 105.77 -46.28 3.73
C GLY A 609 106.79 -46.63 2.64
N GLU A 610 107.83 -45.80 2.51
CA GLU A 610 108.95 -46.08 1.62
C GLU A 610 109.81 -47.25 2.13
N TRP A 611 110.61 -47.81 1.23
CA TRP A 611 111.56 -48.87 1.56
C TRP A 611 112.77 -48.29 2.28
N GLY A 612 113.19 -48.91 3.39
CA GLY A 612 114.44 -48.59 4.07
C GLY A 612 115.67 -48.98 3.26
N GLU A 613 116.86 -48.58 3.71
CA GLU A 613 118.12 -48.84 3.02
C GLU A 613 118.38 -50.34 2.79
N CYS A 614 119.09 -50.65 1.70
CA CYS A 614 119.46 -52.01 1.35
C CYS A 614 120.49 -52.56 2.34
N SER A 615 120.29 -53.80 2.82
CA SER A 615 121.16 -54.44 3.81
C SER A 615 122.59 -54.75 3.33
N ALA A 616 122.95 -54.43 2.09
CA ALA A 616 124.26 -54.69 1.50
C ALA A 616 124.79 -53.41 0.80
N GLN A 617 126.04 -53.04 1.10
CA GLN A 617 126.67 -51.83 0.55
C GLN A 617 127.22 -52.01 -0.87
N CYS A 618 127.45 -53.25 -1.31
CA CYS A 618 127.68 -53.62 -2.71
C CYS A 618 127.09 -55.01 -2.99
N GLY A 619 126.62 -55.25 -4.22
CA GLY A 619 125.95 -56.51 -4.57
C GLY A 619 124.53 -56.63 -3.99
N LEU A 620 124.05 -57.87 -3.82
CA LEU A 620 122.65 -58.18 -3.47
C LEU A 620 122.36 -58.10 -1.96
N GLY A 621 121.25 -57.45 -1.59
CA GLY A 621 120.74 -57.33 -0.22
C GLY A 621 119.21 -57.33 -0.13
N GLN A 622 118.66 -56.96 1.05
CA GLN A 622 117.22 -56.86 1.32
C GLN A 622 116.85 -55.54 2.01
N GLN A 623 115.61 -55.10 1.81
CA GLN A 623 115.02 -53.86 2.34
C GLN A 623 113.59 -54.09 2.87
N ARG A 624 113.15 -53.30 3.85
CA ARG A 624 111.85 -53.44 4.56
C ARG A 624 111.09 -52.10 4.61
N ARG A 625 109.75 -52.12 4.63
CA ARG A 625 108.88 -50.93 4.74
C ARG A 625 107.73 -51.10 5.74
N SER A 626 107.10 -50.00 6.14
CA SER A 626 105.88 -49.99 6.96
C SER A 626 104.60 -50.18 6.12
N VAL A 627 103.55 -50.74 6.74
CA VAL A 627 102.22 -50.96 6.14
C VAL A 627 101.15 -50.70 7.20
N GLN A 628 100.22 -49.78 6.96
CA GLN A 628 99.18 -49.35 7.92
C GLN A 628 97.83 -49.13 7.24
N CYS A 629 96.71 -49.34 7.94
CA CYS A 629 95.36 -49.09 7.44
C CYS A 629 94.88 -47.69 7.87
N LEU A 630 94.46 -46.86 6.91
CA LEU A 630 93.99 -45.49 7.15
C LEU A 630 92.62 -45.21 6.50
N ALA A 631 91.74 -44.52 7.23
CA ALA A 631 90.48 -43.98 6.74
C ALA A 631 90.68 -42.84 5.72
N HIS A 632 89.63 -42.48 4.98
CA HIS A 632 89.69 -41.39 4.00
C HIS A 632 90.09 -40.03 4.61
N THR A 633 89.84 -39.82 5.91
CA THR A 633 90.26 -38.64 6.69
C THR A 633 91.73 -38.70 7.15
N GLY A 634 92.48 -39.76 6.82
CA GLY A 634 93.88 -39.95 7.23
C GLY A 634 94.09 -40.55 8.63
N GLN A 635 93.01 -40.90 9.35
CA GLN A 635 93.09 -41.49 10.69
C GLN A 635 93.27 -43.03 10.62
N PRO A 636 93.93 -43.66 11.62
CA PRO A 636 94.04 -45.12 11.71
C PRO A 636 92.67 -45.81 11.74
N SER A 637 92.53 -46.92 11.01
CA SER A 637 91.34 -47.77 11.00
C SER A 637 91.77 -49.25 11.01
N ASN A 638 90.86 -50.13 11.39
CA ASN A 638 91.05 -51.59 11.33
C ASN A 638 90.22 -52.24 10.21
N ASP A 639 89.44 -51.48 9.44
CA ASP A 639 88.44 -52.03 8.50
C ASP A 639 89.01 -52.26 7.08
N CYS A 640 90.34 -52.31 6.92
CA CYS A 640 90.98 -52.65 5.66
C CYS A 640 91.02 -54.17 5.43
N VAL A 641 90.72 -54.61 4.21
CA VAL A 641 90.72 -56.03 3.84
C VAL A 641 92.14 -56.60 3.89
N GLU A 642 92.40 -57.56 4.79
CA GLU A 642 93.73 -58.15 5.03
C GLU A 642 94.36 -58.80 3.78
N THR A 643 93.58 -59.44 2.91
CA THR A 643 94.11 -60.08 1.69
C THR A 643 94.73 -59.11 0.69
N LEU A 644 94.54 -57.80 0.88
CA LEU A 644 95.13 -56.73 0.07
C LEU A 644 96.34 -56.07 0.76
N GLN A 645 96.82 -56.59 1.90
CA GLN A 645 97.98 -56.05 2.61
C GLN A 645 99.26 -56.23 1.76
N PRO A 646 99.94 -55.15 1.34
CA PRO A 646 101.12 -55.28 0.50
C PRO A 646 102.32 -55.88 1.26
N PRO A 647 103.26 -56.57 0.56
CA PRO A 647 104.44 -57.13 1.19
C PRO A 647 105.34 -56.05 1.80
N GLY A 648 105.87 -56.36 2.98
CA GLY A 648 106.73 -55.47 3.76
C GLY A 648 108.24 -55.64 3.54
N MET A 649 108.70 -56.60 2.72
CA MET A 649 110.13 -56.92 2.54
C MET A 649 110.45 -57.32 1.07
N GLN A 650 111.57 -56.86 0.50
CA GLN A 650 112.03 -57.19 -0.87
C GLN A 650 113.57 -57.17 -1.02
N GLN A 651 114.10 -57.64 -2.17
CA GLN A 651 115.54 -57.61 -2.50
C GLN A 651 115.99 -56.30 -3.19
N CYS A 652 117.31 -56.06 -3.26
CA CYS A 652 117.96 -54.87 -3.84
C CYS A 652 119.42 -55.16 -4.26
N GLU A 653 120.01 -54.35 -5.16
CA GLU A 653 121.39 -54.53 -5.67
C GLU A 653 122.12 -53.18 -5.89
N THR A 654 123.43 -53.10 -5.59
CA THR A 654 124.25 -51.86 -5.67
C THR A 654 125.59 -52.04 -6.43
N LYS A 655 125.97 -51.04 -7.26
CA LYS A 655 127.18 -51.01 -8.14
C LYS A 655 128.29 -50.07 -7.60
N CYS A 656 129.54 -50.25 -8.04
CA CYS A 656 130.72 -49.54 -7.49
C CYS A 656 131.68 -48.93 -8.56
N GLU A 657 132.52 -47.99 -8.10
CA GLU A 657 133.69 -47.29 -8.71
C GLU A 657 133.57 -45.81 -9.13
N SER A 658 134.73 -45.15 -9.27
CA SER A 658 134.97 -43.72 -8.94
C SER A 658 136.16 -43.11 -9.72
N GLY A 659 136.09 -41.81 -10.10
CA GLY A 659 137.23 -41.05 -10.65
C GLY A 659 136.85 -39.79 -11.47
N PRO A 660 137.59 -38.64 -11.42
CA PRO A 660 137.13 -37.34 -11.97
C PRO A 660 137.99 -36.70 -13.10
N THR A 661 137.48 -35.68 -13.82
CA THR A 661 138.26 -34.58 -14.48
C THR A 661 137.40 -33.43 -15.06
N ASP A 662 138.05 -32.32 -15.45
CA ASP A 662 137.56 -30.94 -15.73
C ASP A 662 136.77 -30.61 -17.03
N ASN A 663 136.19 -29.39 -17.03
CA ASN A 663 136.13 -28.37 -18.14
C ASN A 663 134.88 -28.25 -19.10
N PRO A 664 134.67 -27.12 -19.84
CA PRO A 664 133.50 -26.24 -19.55
C PRO A 664 132.74 -25.54 -20.74
N GLU A 665 131.82 -24.63 -20.39
CA GLU A 665 131.42 -23.36 -21.07
C GLU A 665 130.43 -23.29 -22.27
N GLU A 666 129.61 -22.21 -22.28
CA GLU A 666 129.30 -21.40 -23.50
C GLU A 666 128.75 -19.98 -23.14
N CYS A 667 129.37 -18.88 -23.62
CA CYS A 667 128.89 -17.48 -23.48
C CYS A 667 128.49 -16.85 -24.84
N LYS A 668 127.51 -15.93 -24.88
CA LYS A 668 126.97 -15.30 -26.12
C LYS A 668 126.60 -13.80 -25.94
N ASP A 669 126.66 -13.02 -27.02
CA ASP A 669 126.39 -11.56 -27.07
C ASP A 669 124.89 -11.21 -27.21
N VAL A 670 124.47 -10.02 -26.71
CA VAL A 670 123.06 -9.57 -26.65
C VAL A 670 122.78 -8.34 -27.54
N ASN A 671 122.13 -8.55 -28.69
CA ASN A 671 122.04 -7.58 -29.80
C ASN A 671 120.93 -6.51 -29.74
N LYS A 672 120.27 -6.22 -28.60
CA LYS A 672 119.01 -5.45 -28.60
C LYS A 672 119.05 -3.93 -28.36
N VAL A 673 120.12 -3.35 -27.80
CA VAL A 673 120.17 -1.89 -27.50
C VAL A 673 121.54 -1.23 -27.75
N ALA A 674 122.64 -1.99 -27.83
CA ALA A 674 123.97 -1.46 -28.16
C ALA A 674 124.66 -2.37 -29.20
N TYR A 675 125.21 -1.78 -30.26
CA TYR A 675 125.89 -2.52 -31.33
C TYR A 675 127.33 -2.83 -30.90
N CYS A 676 127.58 -4.06 -30.44
CA CYS A 676 128.85 -4.48 -29.82
C CYS A 676 130.14 -4.10 -30.58
N PRO A 677 130.21 -4.14 -31.94
CA PRO A 677 131.40 -3.67 -32.67
C PRO A 677 131.81 -2.21 -32.41
N LEU A 678 130.86 -1.34 -32.05
CA LEU A 678 131.17 0.06 -31.69
C LEU A 678 131.80 0.19 -30.30
N VAL A 679 131.48 -0.70 -29.37
CA VAL A 679 132.07 -0.75 -28.02
C VAL A 679 133.59 -0.94 -28.13
N LEU A 680 134.03 -1.85 -29.01
CA LEU A 680 135.44 -2.07 -29.27
C LEU A 680 136.09 -0.85 -29.94
N LYS A 681 135.46 -0.32 -31.00
CA LYS A 681 135.99 0.81 -31.80
C LYS A 681 136.22 2.08 -30.97
N PHE A 682 135.36 2.36 -29.98
CA PHE A 682 135.48 3.50 -29.08
C PHE A 682 136.14 3.17 -27.72
N LYS A 683 136.73 1.98 -27.56
CA LYS A 683 137.43 1.51 -26.34
C LYS A 683 136.58 1.55 -25.05
N PHE A 684 135.32 1.13 -25.13
CA PHE A 684 134.40 1.07 -23.98
C PHE A 684 134.37 -0.29 -23.24
N CYS A 685 135.11 -1.32 -23.66
CA CYS A 685 135.16 -2.64 -22.99
C CYS A 685 135.64 -2.59 -21.53
N SER A 686 136.36 -1.53 -21.12
CA SER A 686 136.73 -1.31 -19.71
C SER A 686 135.55 -0.98 -18.79
N ARG A 687 134.38 -0.66 -19.33
CA ARG A 687 133.15 -0.40 -18.56
C ARG A 687 132.32 -1.68 -18.44
N THR A 688 132.03 -2.09 -17.20
CA THR A 688 131.33 -3.33 -16.83
C THR A 688 130.02 -3.58 -17.60
N TYR A 689 129.20 -2.55 -17.79
CA TYR A 689 127.93 -2.65 -18.51
C TYR A 689 128.07 -3.19 -19.93
N PHE A 690 129.03 -2.66 -20.71
CA PHE A 690 129.27 -3.13 -22.07
C PHE A 690 129.96 -4.50 -22.09
N ARG A 691 130.83 -4.78 -21.12
CA ARG A 691 131.52 -6.08 -20.99
C ARG A 691 130.57 -7.25 -20.73
N GLN A 692 129.44 -7.04 -20.04
CA GLN A 692 128.42 -8.08 -19.83
C GLN A 692 127.52 -8.30 -21.05
N MET A 693 127.05 -7.22 -21.70
CA MET A 693 126.14 -7.33 -22.86
C MET A 693 126.85 -7.81 -24.13
N CYS A 694 128.16 -7.59 -24.22
CA CYS A 694 129.03 -7.96 -25.33
C CYS A 694 130.15 -8.92 -24.86
N CYS A 695 129.78 -9.95 -24.09
CA CYS A 695 130.67 -10.97 -23.51
C CYS A 695 131.75 -11.47 -24.48
N LYS A 696 131.34 -11.88 -25.69
CA LYS A 696 132.20 -12.47 -26.72
C LYS A 696 132.99 -11.40 -27.48
N THR A 697 132.40 -10.22 -27.72
CA THR A 697 133.11 -9.10 -28.40
C THR A 697 134.21 -8.46 -27.52
N CYS A 698 134.05 -8.42 -26.20
CA CYS A 698 135.09 -7.94 -25.26
C CYS A 698 135.97 -9.08 -24.70
N GLN A 699 135.89 -10.30 -25.23
CA GLN A 699 136.69 -11.45 -24.79
C GLN A 699 138.12 -11.35 -25.36
N GLY A 700 138.96 -10.51 -24.76
CA GLY A 700 140.36 -10.31 -25.14
C GLY A 700 140.86 -8.86 -25.25
N HIS A 701 140.10 -7.88 -24.74
CA HIS A 701 140.41 -6.44 -24.85
C HIS A 701 140.13 -5.63 -23.58
#